data_AF-A0A642UZC6-F1
#
_entry.id   AF-A0A642UZC6-F1
#
_cell.length_a   1.000
_cell.length_b   1.000
_cell.length_c   1.000
_cell.angle_alpha   90.00
_cell.angle_beta   90.00
_cell.angle_gamma   90.00
#
_symmetry.space_group_name_H-M   'P 1'
#
loop_
_entity.id
_entity.type
_entity.pdbx_description
1 polymer ?
#
loop_
_entity_poly.entity_id
_entity_poly.type
_entity_poly.pdbx_seq_one_letter_code
_entity_poly.pdbx_strand_id
1 'polypeptide(L)'
;MSTLTRLGALLGALALALVLYQRHWHHPVPPWDLHQLPANPEAENDLKRLGLTPKPSVKIIDDQGNQRVIHGRFLHITDFHPDIYYKEGSSISNMCHSGKGSDGDRASKYGDAVVGCDAPLALFNETVQYIKENFKDKIDFIVWTGDNIRHDNDRDFPRSEAAIFQSNEMVSNVLFDAFKSDKSSSRALDVDLVPSLGNNDVYPHNLFATGPTLQIRELYRVWKDYIPHVQLHTFAQGAYFFKEIIPNQLAVLSINTLYLFDSNPLTDDCDSPKDPGYKVFEWLGYVLKEMRARKMKVWLSGHVPPNEKNYDVTCLRKYVVWTHEYRDVIIGGLYGHMNMDHFYPYDSVKAYKSIDEDFGKRDIASFVIDDASDSDSDSDDEFDIFDVHNDTEPYGATNYWKVFNEEYDNEWFRIKGGVPYNKVNYMESVREDVYADVKKKKKSGKHGERYSVAQVGTSIVPTFNPGFRVYEYNISTLHEQDVKFVSWDEFFAGVNKEVFGQDQVVDFGKKKKKIDRDDKTFPPKMPKKAQLGPAYTPQLFTPERYVQYYLDLASVNNGKKKFAYEIEYASEDVGLKTLLVDEWLKYARKLGAPVNADDADTDTVDTKGKKKKGKKKKKGKKKKGKFDEEKKMWEDYLKHSFASCDYENMGYG
;
A
#
# COMPACT_ATOMS: atom_id res chain seq x y z
N MET A 1 -7.46 -9.55 55.16
CA MET A 1 -6.53 -8.88 54.22
C MET A 1 -5.27 -9.70 53.85
N SER A 2 -5.17 -11.00 54.17
CA SER A 2 -3.92 -11.78 53.95
C SER A 2 -4.03 -13.00 53.02
N THR A 3 -5.20 -13.29 52.46
CA THR A 3 -5.43 -14.45 51.57
C THR A 3 -5.56 -14.06 50.09
N LEU A 4 -6.25 -12.95 49.76
CA LEU A 4 -6.36 -12.49 48.36
C LEU A 4 -5.02 -12.01 47.78
N THR A 5 -4.18 -11.36 48.59
CA THR A 5 -2.85 -10.88 48.16
C THR A 5 -1.88 -12.03 47.90
N ARG A 6 -2.05 -13.16 48.60
CA ARG A 6 -1.24 -14.37 48.38
C ARG A 6 -1.69 -15.14 47.13
N LEU A 7 -2.99 -15.16 46.82
CA LEU A 7 -3.50 -15.77 45.58
C LEU A 7 -3.06 -14.99 44.34
N GLY A 8 -3.09 -13.66 44.38
CA GLY A 8 -2.62 -12.81 43.28
C GLY A 8 -1.12 -12.94 43.02
N ALA A 9 -0.31 -13.08 44.07
CA ALA A 9 1.13 -13.32 43.95
C ALA A 9 1.46 -14.72 43.41
N LEU A 10 0.69 -15.74 43.78
CA LEU A 10 0.85 -17.11 43.26
C LEU A 10 0.44 -17.23 41.78
N LEU A 11 -0.65 -16.56 41.37
CA LEU A 11 -1.07 -16.51 39.96
C LEU A 11 -0.09 -15.70 39.10
N GLY A 12 0.43 -14.59 39.62
CA GLY A 12 1.48 -13.81 38.96
C GLY A 12 2.79 -14.58 38.82
N ALA A 13 3.19 -15.34 39.84
CA ALA A 13 4.38 -16.19 39.79
C ALA A 13 4.21 -17.41 38.86
N LEU A 14 3.01 -17.99 38.77
CA LEU A 14 2.71 -19.06 37.82
C LEU A 14 2.68 -18.55 36.37
N ALA A 15 2.15 -17.35 36.11
CA ALA A 15 2.21 -16.72 34.79
C ALA A 15 3.66 -16.38 34.39
N LEU A 16 4.46 -15.85 35.32
CA LEU A 16 5.89 -15.59 35.08
C LEU A 16 6.67 -16.89 34.89
N ALA A 17 6.35 -17.95 35.64
CA ALA A 17 6.96 -19.27 35.51
C ALA A 17 6.53 -19.97 34.21
N LEU A 18 5.31 -19.79 33.70
CA LEU A 18 4.88 -20.29 32.39
C LEU A 18 5.58 -19.55 31.25
N VAL A 19 5.75 -18.23 31.34
CA VAL A 19 6.52 -17.42 30.39
C VAL A 19 8.01 -17.78 30.42
N LEU A 20 8.56 -18.13 31.59
CA LEU A 20 9.96 -18.56 31.74
C LEU A 20 10.16 -20.05 31.38
N TYR A 21 9.17 -20.90 31.61
CA TYR A 21 9.21 -22.34 31.30
C TYR A 21 9.01 -22.60 29.80
N GLN A 22 8.14 -21.82 29.13
CA GLN A 22 8.07 -21.80 27.67
C GLN A 22 9.37 -21.29 27.03
N ARG A 23 10.20 -20.53 27.76
CA ARG A 23 11.51 -20.07 27.30
C ARG A 23 12.64 -21.11 27.33
N HIS A 24 12.43 -22.28 27.93
CA HIS A 24 13.50 -23.25 28.20
C HIS A 24 13.46 -24.54 27.37
N TRP A 25 12.44 -24.69 26.52
CA TRP A 25 12.36 -25.79 25.56
C TRP A 25 12.06 -25.20 24.18
N HIS A 26 13.10 -24.68 23.52
CA HIS A 26 13.00 -24.13 22.19
C HIS A 26 13.82 -24.99 21.24
N HIS A 27 13.15 -25.59 20.26
CA HIS A 27 13.83 -26.05 19.07
C HIS A 27 14.27 -24.79 18.29
N PRO A 28 15.58 -24.56 18.09
CA PRO A 28 16.03 -23.44 17.29
C PRO A 28 15.49 -23.59 15.86
N VAL A 29 15.03 -22.49 15.25
CA VAL A 29 14.84 -22.44 13.79
C VAL A 29 16.21 -22.76 13.17
N PRO A 30 16.31 -23.66 12.18
CA PRO A 30 17.60 -24.08 11.64
C PRO A 30 18.37 -22.91 11.03
N PRO A 31 19.71 -22.91 11.13
CA PRO A 31 20.56 -21.91 10.48
C PRO A 31 20.50 -22.02 8.95
N TRP A 32 20.70 -20.92 8.26
CA TRP A 32 20.71 -20.84 6.79
C TRP A 32 21.94 -20.09 6.29
N ASP A 33 22.59 -20.63 5.26
CA ASP A 33 23.90 -20.15 4.80
C ASP A 33 23.79 -18.99 3.80
N LEU A 34 24.67 -17.99 3.96
CA LEU A 34 24.75 -16.82 3.09
C LEU A 34 26.06 -16.72 2.33
N HIS A 35 25.97 -16.47 1.02
CA HIS A 35 27.14 -16.23 0.16
C HIS A 35 26.93 -15.01 -0.73
N GLN A 36 27.84 -14.04 -0.67
CA GLN A 36 27.88 -12.92 -1.62
C GLN A 36 28.30 -13.43 -3.00
N LEU A 37 27.56 -13.03 -4.04
CA LEU A 37 27.86 -13.37 -5.42
C LEU A 37 28.53 -12.19 -6.13
N PRO A 38 29.61 -12.42 -6.91
CA PRO A 38 30.26 -11.36 -7.68
C PRO A 38 29.34 -10.85 -8.79
N ALA A 39 29.54 -9.60 -9.20
CA ALA A 39 28.81 -9.03 -10.33
C ALA A 39 29.16 -9.76 -11.64
N ASN A 40 28.15 -10.12 -12.43
CA ASN A 40 28.31 -10.70 -13.76
C ASN A 40 28.20 -9.58 -14.82
N PRO A 41 29.25 -9.32 -15.63
CA PRO A 41 29.24 -8.24 -16.63
C PRO A 41 28.09 -8.28 -17.64
N GLU A 42 27.63 -9.47 -18.06
CA GLU A 42 26.49 -9.60 -18.96
C GLU A 42 25.18 -9.20 -18.27
N ALA A 43 25.03 -9.58 -17.00
CA ALA A 43 23.88 -9.17 -16.18
C ALA A 43 23.88 -7.66 -15.92
N GLU A 44 25.04 -7.00 -15.83
CA GLU A 44 25.11 -5.54 -15.65
C GLU A 44 24.52 -4.77 -16.84
N ASN A 45 24.83 -5.18 -18.07
CA ASN A 45 24.32 -4.50 -19.26
C ASN A 45 22.80 -4.66 -19.39
N ASP A 46 22.28 -5.84 -19.07
CA ASP A 46 20.84 -6.09 -19.10
C ASP A 46 20.11 -5.31 -18.00
N LEU A 47 20.66 -5.23 -16.79
CA LEU A 47 20.13 -4.39 -15.72
C LEU A 47 20.10 -2.91 -16.13
N LYS A 48 21.17 -2.39 -16.72
CA LYS A 48 21.23 -1.00 -17.21
C LYS A 48 20.20 -0.75 -18.32
N ARG A 49 19.99 -1.70 -19.24
CA ARG A 49 18.95 -1.61 -20.28
C ARG A 49 17.55 -1.47 -19.66
N LEU A 50 17.31 -2.15 -18.54
CA LEU A 50 16.08 -2.06 -17.77
C LEU A 50 16.05 -0.84 -16.83
N GLY A 51 17.09 0.00 -16.78
CA GLY A 51 17.17 1.16 -15.87
C GLY A 51 17.44 0.78 -14.41
N LEU A 52 17.82 -0.46 -14.13
CA LEU A 52 18.10 -1.00 -12.80
C LEU A 52 19.58 -0.85 -12.44
N THR A 53 19.87 -0.73 -11.15
CA THR A 53 21.24 -0.53 -10.64
C THR A 53 21.97 -1.86 -10.54
N PRO A 54 23.13 -2.07 -11.20
CA PRO A 54 23.93 -3.26 -10.96
C PRO A 54 24.45 -3.28 -9.52
N LYS A 55 24.02 -4.26 -8.72
CA LYS A 55 24.47 -4.43 -7.32
C LYS A 55 24.72 -5.90 -6.98
N PRO A 56 25.61 -6.18 -6.01
CA PRO A 56 25.90 -7.55 -5.58
C PRO A 56 24.63 -8.25 -5.10
N SER A 57 24.51 -9.53 -5.44
CA SER A 57 23.41 -10.38 -4.96
C SER A 57 23.89 -11.30 -3.84
N VAL A 58 22.96 -11.78 -3.02
CA VAL A 58 23.22 -12.64 -1.87
C VAL A 58 22.51 -13.96 -2.07
N LYS A 59 23.24 -15.07 -2.08
CA LYS A 59 22.66 -16.41 -2.13
C LYS A 59 22.28 -16.86 -0.72
N ILE A 60 21.04 -17.30 -0.55
CA ILE A 60 20.48 -17.95 0.64
C ILE A 60 20.36 -19.45 0.36
N ILE A 61 20.76 -20.29 1.31
CA ILE A 61 20.53 -21.74 1.29
C ILE A 61 19.69 -22.11 2.51
N ASP A 62 18.49 -22.64 2.28
CA ASP A 62 17.62 -23.09 3.38
C ASP A 62 18.06 -24.45 3.96
N ASP A 63 17.39 -24.88 5.02
CA ASP A 63 17.65 -26.12 5.75
C ASP A 63 17.43 -27.39 4.92
N GLN A 64 16.63 -27.29 3.86
CA GLN A 64 16.38 -28.34 2.88
C GLN A 64 17.39 -28.31 1.72
N GLY A 65 18.33 -27.37 1.73
CA GLY A 65 19.34 -27.18 0.69
C GLY A 65 18.82 -26.46 -0.56
N ASN A 66 17.60 -25.91 -0.53
CA ASN A 66 17.09 -25.08 -1.62
C ASN A 66 17.85 -23.76 -1.64
N GLN A 67 18.14 -23.29 -2.85
CA GLN A 67 18.98 -22.12 -3.06
C GLN A 67 18.14 -21.00 -3.66
N ARG A 68 18.20 -19.82 -3.05
CA ARG A 68 17.58 -18.59 -3.56
C ARG A 68 18.62 -17.50 -3.68
N VAL A 69 18.53 -16.67 -4.71
CA VAL A 69 19.38 -15.49 -4.84
C VAL A 69 18.53 -14.25 -4.55
N ILE A 70 19.03 -13.40 -3.66
CA ILE A 70 18.45 -12.11 -3.31
C ILE A 70 19.24 -11.01 -4.01
N HIS A 71 18.56 -10.29 -4.87
CA HIS A 71 19.04 -9.22 -5.72
C HIS A 71 18.80 -7.83 -5.10
N GLY A 72 17.92 -7.72 -4.11
CA GLY A 72 17.51 -6.47 -3.51
C GLY A 72 16.53 -5.71 -4.40
N ARG A 73 15.64 -6.42 -5.10
CA ARG A 73 14.64 -5.83 -6.00
C ARG A 73 13.30 -6.56 -5.92
N PHE A 74 12.20 -5.85 -6.07
CA PHE A 74 10.88 -6.48 -6.16
C PHE A 74 9.98 -5.74 -7.14
N LEU A 75 9.02 -6.46 -7.71
CA LEU A 75 8.04 -5.91 -8.66
C LEU A 75 6.70 -5.71 -7.97
N HIS A 76 6.04 -4.59 -8.27
CA HIS A 76 4.67 -4.32 -7.86
C HIS A 76 3.80 -4.19 -9.10
N ILE A 77 2.75 -5.01 -9.16
CA ILE A 77 1.79 -5.11 -10.26
C ILE A 77 0.37 -5.21 -9.71
N THR A 78 -0.60 -4.64 -10.41
CA THR A 78 -1.98 -4.52 -9.94
C THR A 78 -2.97 -4.38 -11.08
N ASP A 79 -4.24 -4.67 -10.81
CA ASP A 79 -5.39 -4.31 -11.65
C ASP A 79 -5.22 -4.83 -13.10
N PHE A 80 -5.20 -6.16 -13.25
CA PHE A 80 -5.12 -6.78 -14.57
C PHE A 80 -6.41 -6.63 -15.36
N HIS A 81 -7.56 -6.85 -14.70
CA HIS A 81 -8.90 -6.86 -15.32
C HIS A 81 -8.95 -7.58 -16.68
N PRO A 82 -8.51 -8.85 -16.78
CA PRO A 82 -8.62 -9.58 -18.03
C PRO A 82 -10.09 -9.74 -18.41
N ASP A 83 -10.37 -9.43 -19.66
CA ASP A 83 -11.68 -9.55 -20.28
C ASP A 83 -11.64 -10.64 -21.35
N ILE A 84 -12.33 -11.74 -21.05
CA ILE A 84 -12.48 -12.89 -21.96
C ILE A 84 -13.46 -12.62 -23.10
N TYR A 85 -14.25 -11.55 -23.03
CA TYR A 85 -15.24 -11.17 -24.03
C TYR A 85 -14.71 -10.13 -25.02
N TYR A 86 -13.57 -9.50 -24.71
CA TYR A 86 -12.89 -8.55 -25.59
C TYR A 86 -12.68 -9.13 -26.98
N LYS A 87 -13.05 -8.36 -28.01
CA LYS A 87 -12.82 -8.71 -29.41
C LYS A 87 -12.16 -7.57 -30.16
N GLU A 88 -10.97 -7.85 -30.67
CA GLU A 88 -10.29 -6.97 -31.62
C GLU A 88 -11.23 -6.64 -32.80
N GLY A 89 -11.26 -5.37 -33.19
CA GLY A 89 -12.08 -4.88 -34.29
C GLY A 89 -13.54 -4.59 -33.93
N SER A 90 -13.97 -4.91 -32.71
CA SER A 90 -15.31 -4.61 -32.24
C SER A 90 -15.51 -3.12 -31.92
N SER A 91 -16.76 -2.73 -31.65
CA SER A 91 -17.09 -1.35 -31.28
C SER A 91 -16.72 -1.08 -29.83
N ILE A 92 -15.95 -0.01 -29.59
CA ILE A 92 -15.62 0.49 -28.25
C ILE A 92 -16.90 0.87 -27.51
N SER A 93 -17.86 1.50 -28.19
CA SER A 93 -19.16 1.87 -27.61
C SER A 93 -19.97 0.67 -27.12
N ASN A 94 -19.70 -0.54 -27.64
CA ASN A 94 -20.29 -1.80 -27.20
C ASN A 94 -19.33 -2.58 -26.30
N MET A 95 -18.63 -1.88 -25.40
CA MET A 95 -17.72 -2.40 -24.38
C MET A 95 -16.57 -3.25 -24.94
N CYS A 96 -16.21 -3.06 -26.22
CA CYS A 96 -15.24 -3.90 -26.92
C CYS A 96 -15.61 -5.39 -27.04
N HIS A 97 -16.89 -5.76 -26.87
CA HIS A 97 -17.33 -7.17 -26.92
C HIS A 97 -18.08 -7.54 -28.21
N SER A 98 -18.69 -6.56 -28.88
CA SER A 98 -19.60 -6.80 -30.00
C SER A 98 -19.71 -5.64 -31.00
N GLY A 99 -20.43 -5.89 -32.10
CA GLY A 99 -20.50 -4.96 -33.23
C GLY A 99 -19.20 -4.90 -34.02
N LYS A 100 -19.23 -4.20 -35.15
CA LYS A 100 -18.03 -3.91 -35.96
C LYS A 100 -17.68 -2.43 -35.75
N GLY A 101 -16.53 -2.16 -35.16
CA GLY A 101 -16.07 -0.80 -34.91
C GLY A 101 -15.79 -0.06 -36.22
N SER A 102 -16.25 1.18 -36.30
CA SER A 102 -15.86 2.13 -37.36
C SER A 102 -14.55 2.83 -37.02
N ASP A 103 -14.04 3.65 -37.93
CA ASP A 103 -12.87 4.48 -37.67
C ASP A 103 -13.12 5.36 -36.42
N GLY A 104 -12.22 5.30 -35.45
CA GLY A 104 -12.34 6.00 -34.16
C GLY A 104 -13.17 5.27 -33.08
N ASP A 105 -13.82 4.15 -33.41
CA ASP A 105 -14.62 3.34 -32.48
C ASP A 105 -14.20 1.86 -32.53
N ARG A 106 -13.00 1.57 -33.05
CA ARG A 106 -12.53 0.20 -33.28
C ARG A 106 -11.53 -0.24 -32.21
N ALA A 107 -11.92 -1.25 -31.44
CA ALA A 107 -11.10 -1.89 -30.41
C ALA A 107 -9.80 -2.49 -30.99
N SER A 108 -8.65 -2.11 -30.43
CA SER A 108 -7.33 -2.57 -30.87
C SER A 108 -6.92 -3.91 -30.26
N LYS A 109 -5.94 -4.59 -30.86
CA LYS A 109 -5.46 -5.91 -30.41
C LYS A 109 -5.08 -5.96 -28.91
N TYR A 110 -4.36 -4.95 -28.44
CA TYR A 110 -3.87 -4.88 -27.06
C TYR A 110 -4.70 -3.96 -26.16
N GLY A 111 -5.90 -3.55 -26.58
CA GLY A 111 -6.68 -2.53 -25.89
C GLY A 111 -6.25 -1.12 -26.25
N ASP A 112 -7.02 -0.13 -25.79
CA ASP A 112 -6.81 1.28 -26.05
C ASP A 112 -6.96 2.06 -24.74
N ALA A 113 -6.04 2.99 -24.47
CA ALA A 113 -6.08 3.81 -23.27
C ALA A 113 -7.28 4.78 -23.31
N VAL A 114 -7.86 5.11 -22.15
CA VAL A 114 -8.90 6.15 -21.98
C VAL A 114 -10.25 5.82 -22.65
N VAL A 115 -10.45 4.62 -23.21
CA VAL A 115 -11.72 4.27 -23.90
C VAL A 115 -12.72 3.52 -23.04
N GLY A 116 -12.31 3.02 -21.87
CA GLY A 116 -13.19 2.36 -20.91
C GLY A 116 -13.47 0.88 -21.14
N CYS A 117 -12.68 0.22 -21.98
CA CYS A 117 -12.65 -1.23 -22.09
C CYS A 117 -11.63 -1.84 -21.13
N ASP A 118 -11.90 -3.07 -20.70
CA ASP A 118 -10.97 -3.85 -19.88
C ASP A 118 -9.88 -4.53 -20.72
N ALA A 119 -8.94 -5.23 -20.08
CA ALA A 119 -7.75 -5.73 -20.76
C ALA A 119 -8.05 -6.96 -21.62
N PRO A 120 -7.77 -6.95 -22.94
CA PRO A 120 -7.81 -8.17 -23.72
C PRO A 120 -6.84 -9.21 -23.17
N LEU A 121 -7.18 -10.51 -23.31
CA LEU A 121 -6.26 -11.59 -22.95
C LEU A 121 -4.90 -11.50 -23.65
N ALA A 122 -4.84 -10.89 -24.85
CA ALA A 122 -3.58 -10.62 -25.54
C ALA A 122 -2.68 -9.67 -24.75
N LEU A 123 -3.22 -8.58 -24.18
CA LEU A 123 -2.46 -7.67 -23.33
C LEU A 123 -2.00 -8.35 -22.05
N PHE A 124 -2.90 -9.08 -21.38
CA PHE A 124 -2.58 -9.80 -20.14
C PHE A 124 -1.45 -10.81 -20.34
N ASN A 125 -1.57 -11.71 -21.33
CA ASN A 125 -0.58 -12.76 -21.56
C ASN A 125 0.77 -12.20 -22.00
N GLU A 126 0.79 -11.23 -22.93
CA GLU A 126 2.05 -10.63 -23.40
C GLU A 126 2.73 -9.80 -22.29
N THR A 127 1.96 -9.19 -21.39
CA THR A 127 2.50 -8.51 -20.21
C THR A 127 3.19 -9.49 -19.27
N VAL A 128 2.53 -10.59 -18.89
CA VAL A 128 3.14 -11.60 -18.03
C VAL A 128 4.38 -12.22 -18.69
N GLN A 129 4.32 -12.48 -19.99
CA GLN A 129 5.45 -13.01 -20.75
C GLN A 129 6.62 -12.01 -20.78
N TYR A 130 6.37 -10.73 -21.05
CA TYR A 130 7.39 -9.69 -21.01
C TYR A 130 8.05 -9.61 -19.63
N ILE A 131 7.26 -9.64 -18.56
CA ILE A 131 7.79 -9.59 -17.19
C ILE A 131 8.66 -10.82 -16.91
N LYS A 132 8.19 -12.01 -17.28
CA LYS A 132 8.94 -13.26 -17.12
C LYS A 132 10.30 -13.20 -17.82
N GLU A 133 10.31 -12.79 -19.09
CA GLU A 133 11.52 -12.76 -19.92
C GLU A 133 12.55 -11.72 -19.45
N ASN A 134 12.09 -10.60 -18.89
CA ASN A 134 12.97 -9.49 -18.54
C ASN A 134 13.35 -9.45 -17.06
N PHE A 135 12.50 -9.94 -16.14
CA PHE A 135 12.66 -9.72 -14.70
C PHE A 135 12.72 -10.98 -13.83
N LYS A 136 12.25 -12.16 -14.28
CA LYS A 136 12.18 -13.38 -13.43
C LYS A 136 13.48 -13.69 -12.69
N ASP A 137 14.63 -13.45 -13.33
CA ASP A 137 15.98 -13.72 -12.82
C ASP A 137 16.64 -12.53 -12.09
N LYS A 138 15.90 -11.43 -11.87
CA LYS A 138 16.44 -10.15 -11.37
C LYS A 138 15.70 -9.59 -10.16
N ILE A 139 14.55 -10.18 -9.81
CA ILE A 139 13.68 -9.76 -8.72
C ILE A 139 13.54 -10.87 -7.69
N ASP A 140 13.30 -10.48 -6.44
CA ASP A 140 13.22 -11.38 -5.31
C ASP A 140 11.80 -11.87 -5.10
N PHE A 141 10.82 -10.98 -5.26
CA PHE A 141 9.41 -11.26 -5.08
C PHE A 141 8.54 -10.28 -5.88
N ILE A 142 7.26 -10.61 -5.98
CA ILE A 142 6.21 -9.84 -6.63
C ILE A 142 5.12 -9.54 -5.60
N VAL A 143 4.76 -8.26 -5.48
CA VAL A 143 3.56 -7.80 -4.78
C VAL A 143 2.46 -7.64 -5.83
N TRP A 144 1.40 -8.43 -5.73
CA TRP A 144 0.30 -8.47 -6.70
C TRP A 144 -1.00 -8.02 -6.04
N THR A 145 -1.41 -6.78 -6.25
CA THR A 145 -2.50 -6.17 -5.47
C THR A 145 -3.89 -6.37 -6.06
N GLY A 146 -4.16 -7.51 -6.70
CA GLY A 146 -5.53 -7.96 -7.03
C GLY A 146 -6.19 -7.30 -8.24
N ASP A 147 -7.51 -7.47 -8.31
CA ASP A 147 -8.41 -7.08 -9.41
C ASP A 147 -8.14 -7.86 -10.70
N ASN A 148 -8.55 -9.13 -10.66
CA ASN A 148 -8.23 -10.18 -11.63
C ASN A 148 -9.40 -10.52 -12.55
N ILE A 149 -10.44 -9.70 -12.56
CA ILE A 149 -11.58 -9.84 -13.46
C ILE A 149 -12.02 -8.47 -13.92
N ARG A 150 -12.42 -8.38 -15.19
CA ARG A 150 -13.06 -7.20 -15.76
C ARG A 150 -14.16 -6.59 -14.89
N HIS A 151 -14.42 -5.31 -15.12
CA HIS A 151 -15.53 -4.58 -14.55
C HIS A 151 -16.88 -5.11 -15.04
N ASP A 152 -17.92 -4.85 -14.26
CA ASP A 152 -19.30 -5.24 -14.57
C ASP A 152 -20.05 -4.12 -15.31
N ASN A 153 -19.55 -3.72 -16.48
CA ASN A 153 -20.09 -2.64 -17.30
C ASN A 153 -20.88 -3.11 -18.54
N ASP A 154 -20.89 -4.42 -18.84
CA ASP A 154 -21.70 -5.00 -19.92
C ASP A 154 -22.91 -5.78 -19.37
N ARG A 155 -24.10 -5.40 -19.80
CA ARG A 155 -25.38 -6.04 -19.42
C ARG A 155 -25.64 -7.36 -20.14
N ASP A 156 -25.03 -7.58 -21.31
CA ASP A 156 -25.16 -8.83 -22.08
C ASP A 156 -24.28 -9.93 -21.47
N PHE A 157 -23.18 -9.53 -20.82
CA PHE A 157 -22.30 -10.40 -20.07
C PHE A 157 -22.17 -9.91 -18.62
N PRO A 158 -23.17 -10.10 -17.75
CA PRO A 158 -23.06 -9.70 -16.35
C PRO A 158 -22.00 -10.53 -15.61
N ARG A 159 -21.23 -9.89 -14.73
CA ARG A 159 -20.22 -10.55 -13.90
C ARG A 159 -20.91 -11.43 -12.85
N SER A 160 -20.63 -12.73 -12.89
CA SER A 160 -21.13 -13.72 -11.93
C SER A 160 -20.04 -14.19 -10.97
N GLU A 161 -20.43 -14.74 -9.82
CA GLU A 161 -19.51 -15.36 -8.86
C GLU A 161 -18.62 -16.44 -9.52
N ALA A 162 -19.20 -17.28 -10.38
CA ALA A 162 -18.45 -18.30 -11.12
C ALA A 162 -17.41 -17.70 -12.06
N ALA A 163 -17.75 -16.61 -12.76
CA ALA A 163 -16.81 -15.90 -13.64
C ALA A 163 -15.65 -15.30 -12.84
N ILE A 164 -15.92 -14.72 -11.67
CA ILE A 164 -14.91 -14.16 -10.76
C ILE A 164 -13.89 -15.22 -10.34
N PHE A 165 -14.35 -16.39 -9.89
CA PHE A 165 -13.45 -17.48 -9.50
C PHE A 165 -12.67 -18.05 -10.69
N GLN A 166 -13.30 -18.19 -11.86
CA GLN A 166 -12.62 -18.67 -13.08
C GLN A 166 -11.53 -17.70 -13.52
N SER A 167 -11.79 -16.39 -13.46
CA SER A 167 -10.81 -15.37 -13.82
C SER A 167 -9.65 -15.32 -12.83
N ASN A 168 -9.95 -15.37 -11.52
CA ASN A 168 -8.93 -15.45 -10.48
C ASN A 168 -8.06 -16.71 -10.61
N GLU A 169 -8.66 -17.86 -10.92
CA GLU A 169 -7.93 -19.10 -11.18
C GLU A 169 -7.06 -19.01 -12.45
N MET A 170 -7.57 -18.42 -13.53
CA MET A 170 -6.82 -18.19 -14.76
C MET A 170 -5.60 -17.29 -14.52
N VAL A 171 -5.79 -16.12 -13.90
CA VAL A 171 -4.69 -15.19 -13.60
C VAL A 171 -3.67 -15.84 -12.67
N SER A 172 -4.13 -16.51 -11.61
CA SER A 172 -3.28 -17.25 -10.68
C SER A 172 -2.43 -18.29 -11.40
N ASN A 173 -3.02 -19.11 -12.28
CA ASN A 173 -2.29 -20.16 -12.99
C ASN A 173 -1.25 -19.58 -13.97
N VAL A 174 -1.60 -18.52 -14.71
CA VAL A 174 -0.66 -17.87 -15.65
C VAL A 174 0.54 -17.28 -14.90
N LEU A 175 0.30 -16.62 -13.77
CA LEU A 175 1.38 -16.10 -12.92
C LEU A 175 2.21 -17.23 -12.30
N PHE A 176 1.57 -18.29 -11.79
CA PHE A 176 2.27 -19.47 -11.27
C PHE A 176 3.19 -20.07 -12.32
N ASP A 177 2.69 -20.29 -13.54
CA ASP A 177 3.46 -20.88 -14.63
C ASP A 177 4.60 -19.98 -15.12
N ALA A 178 4.47 -18.67 -14.98
CA ALA A 178 5.52 -17.72 -15.31
C ALA A 178 6.70 -17.80 -14.32
N PHE A 179 6.42 -17.94 -13.02
CA PHE A 179 7.40 -17.79 -11.93
C PHE A 179 7.70 -19.07 -11.16
N LYS A 180 7.11 -20.21 -11.51
CA LYS A 180 7.48 -21.52 -10.96
C LYS A 180 8.92 -21.89 -11.23
N SER A 181 9.46 -22.74 -10.36
CA SER A 181 10.82 -23.23 -10.51
C SER A 181 10.94 -24.23 -11.66
N ASP A 182 11.87 -23.95 -12.57
CA ASP A 182 12.19 -24.88 -13.66
C ASP A 182 13.03 -26.07 -13.15
N LYS A 183 13.55 -25.99 -11.93
CA LYS A 183 14.49 -26.95 -11.33
C LYS A 183 13.83 -27.96 -10.38
N SER A 184 12.56 -27.76 -10.03
CA SER A 184 11.86 -28.61 -9.06
C SER A 184 10.61 -29.24 -9.67
N SER A 185 10.36 -30.51 -9.34
CA SER A 185 9.07 -31.16 -9.61
C SER A 185 7.99 -30.82 -8.57
N SER A 186 8.34 -30.07 -7.53
CA SER A 186 7.39 -29.53 -6.54
C SER A 186 6.72 -28.24 -7.08
N ARG A 187 5.63 -27.81 -6.43
CA ARG A 187 4.96 -26.52 -6.72
C ARG A 187 5.75 -25.30 -6.19
N ALA A 188 7.08 -25.38 -6.22
CA ALA A 188 7.97 -24.31 -5.76
C ALA A 188 8.06 -23.16 -6.78
N LEU A 189 8.28 -21.96 -6.29
CA LEU A 189 8.44 -20.73 -7.07
C LEU A 189 9.90 -20.27 -7.06
N ASP A 190 10.42 -19.82 -8.20
CA ASP A 190 11.71 -19.12 -8.26
C ASP A 190 11.58 -17.69 -7.74
N VAL A 191 10.40 -17.08 -7.93
CA VAL A 191 10.04 -15.73 -7.44
C VAL A 191 8.75 -15.83 -6.66
N ASP A 192 8.76 -15.41 -5.39
CA ASP A 192 7.54 -15.44 -4.58
C ASP A 192 6.51 -14.42 -5.05
N LEU A 193 5.24 -14.81 -5.08
CA LEU A 193 4.11 -13.90 -5.30
C LEU A 193 3.34 -13.72 -4.00
N VAL A 194 3.02 -12.47 -3.68
CA VAL A 194 2.19 -12.10 -2.52
C VAL A 194 0.92 -11.40 -3.02
N PRO A 195 -0.18 -12.13 -3.23
CA PRO A 195 -1.46 -11.56 -3.67
C PRO A 195 -2.15 -10.76 -2.57
N SER A 196 -2.88 -9.71 -2.96
CA SER A 196 -3.92 -9.04 -2.16
C SER A 196 -5.27 -9.07 -2.90
N LEU A 197 -6.37 -9.11 -2.14
CA LEU A 197 -7.72 -9.23 -2.69
C LEU A 197 -8.23 -7.88 -3.23
N GLY A 198 -8.66 -7.87 -4.50
CA GLY A 198 -9.28 -6.73 -5.16
C GLY A 198 -10.78 -6.58 -4.88
N ASN A 199 -11.33 -5.38 -5.12
CA ASN A 199 -12.75 -5.11 -4.90
C ASN A 199 -13.63 -5.64 -6.05
N ASN A 200 -13.05 -5.89 -7.22
CA ASN A 200 -13.68 -6.61 -8.32
C ASN A 200 -13.51 -8.14 -8.21
N ASP A 201 -12.69 -8.64 -7.28
CA ASP A 201 -12.51 -10.09 -7.07
C ASP A 201 -13.57 -10.71 -6.14
N VAL A 202 -14.62 -9.95 -5.82
CA VAL A 202 -15.69 -10.39 -4.91
C VAL A 202 -17.07 -10.22 -5.53
N TYR A 203 -17.98 -11.09 -5.07
CA TYR A 203 -19.39 -11.09 -5.44
C TYR A 203 -20.28 -11.01 -4.20
N PRO A 204 -21.28 -10.12 -4.16
CA PRO A 204 -21.47 -8.95 -5.05
C PRO A 204 -20.27 -7.98 -5.01
N HIS A 205 -20.18 -7.06 -5.97
CA HIS A 205 -19.11 -6.05 -6.01
C HIS A 205 -18.90 -5.35 -4.66
N ASN A 206 -17.64 -5.21 -4.22
CA ASN A 206 -17.19 -4.66 -2.93
C ASN A 206 -17.64 -5.40 -1.66
N LEU A 207 -18.65 -6.27 -1.73
CA LEU A 207 -19.20 -6.95 -0.57
C LEU A 207 -18.31 -8.13 -0.19
N PHE A 208 -17.66 -8.04 0.98
CA PHE A 208 -16.86 -9.12 1.52
C PHE A 208 -17.11 -9.29 3.02
N ALA A 209 -17.56 -10.48 3.42
CA ALA A 209 -17.88 -10.82 4.79
C ALA A 209 -16.68 -11.43 5.52
N THR A 210 -16.66 -11.33 6.86
CA THR A 210 -15.68 -12.07 7.68
C THR A 210 -15.91 -13.58 7.58
N GLY A 211 -14.81 -14.34 7.62
CA GLY A 211 -14.82 -15.78 7.49
C GLY A 211 -15.24 -16.55 8.75
N PRO A 212 -15.37 -17.89 8.63
CA PRO A 212 -15.20 -18.66 7.39
C PRO A 212 -16.39 -18.54 6.43
N THR A 213 -16.13 -18.30 5.14
CA THR A 213 -17.14 -18.27 4.08
C THR A 213 -16.74 -19.18 2.92
N LEU A 214 -17.71 -19.56 2.06
CA LEU A 214 -17.42 -20.29 0.82
C LEU A 214 -16.50 -19.50 -0.09
N GLN A 215 -16.70 -18.18 -0.19
CA GLN A 215 -15.89 -17.28 -0.99
C GLN A 215 -14.42 -17.28 -0.55
N ILE A 216 -14.13 -17.18 0.75
CA ILE A 216 -12.75 -17.27 1.28
C ILE A 216 -12.15 -18.65 1.00
N ARG A 217 -12.95 -19.73 1.11
CA ARG A 217 -12.48 -21.08 0.81
C ARG A 217 -12.08 -21.25 -0.65
N GLU A 218 -12.86 -20.70 -1.58
CA GLU A 218 -12.51 -20.73 -3.01
C GLU A 218 -11.29 -19.85 -3.33
N LEU A 219 -11.16 -18.67 -2.71
CA LEU A 219 -9.94 -17.86 -2.81
C LEU A 219 -8.72 -18.62 -2.30
N TYR A 220 -8.83 -19.32 -1.17
CA TYR A 220 -7.74 -20.18 -0.67
C TYR A 220 -7.40 -21.29 -1.66
N ARG A 221 -8.39 -21.93 -2.29
CA ARG A 221 -8.15 -22.97 -3.32
C ARG A 221 -7.29 -22.43 -4.46
N VAL A 222 -7.53 -21.20 -4.89
CA VAL A 222 -6.80 -20.50 -5.95
C VAL A 222 -5.41 -20.03 -5.51
N TRP A 223 -5.25 -19.64 -4.24
CA TRP A 223 -4.00 -19.07 -3.71
C TRP A 223 -3.18 -19.98 -2.80
N LYS A 224 -3.56 -21.26 -2.66
CA LYS A 224 -2.90 -22.22 -1.76
C LYS A 224 -1.39 -22.38 -1.98
N ASP A 225 -0.89 -22.07 -3.18
CA ASP A 225 0.54 -22.15 -3.51
C ASP A 225 1.31 -20.88 -3.10
N TYR A 226 0.60 -19.79 -2.77
CA TYR A 226 1.16 -18.51 -2.33
C TYR A 226 1.05 -18.30 -0.82
N ILE A 227 0.02 -18.86 -0.20
CA ILE A 227 -0.28 -18.69 1.22
C ILE A 227 0.47 -19.73 2.05
N PRO A 228 1.31 -19.32 3.02
CA PRO A 228 1.94 -20.28 3.93
C PRO A 228 0.89 -21.12 4.68
N HIS A 229 1.02 -22.44 4.63
CA HIS A 229 0.03 -23.36 5.21
C HIS A 229 -0.24 -23.13 6.71
N VAL A 230 0.77 -22.68 7.45
CA VAL A 230 0.68 -22.36 8.89
C VAL A 230 -0.34 -21.23 9.18
N GLN A 231 -0.67 -20.43 8.17
CA GLN A 231 -1.63 -19.32 8.23
C GLN A 231 -3.01 -19.67 7.67
N LEU A 232 -3.30 -20.93 7.33
CA LEU A 232 -4.58 -21.35 6.79
C LEU A 232 -5.77 -20.89 7.65
N HIS A 233 -5.68 -21.05 8.98
CA HIS A 233 -6.74 -20.63 9.89
C HIS A 233 -6.94 -19.11 9.88
N THR A 234 -5.85 -18.34 9.87
CA THR A 234 -5.88 -16.88 9.74
C THR A 234 -6.51 -16.45 8.41
N PHE A 235 -6.07 -17.05 7.31
CA PHE A 235 -6.60 -16.76 5.99
C PHE A 235 -8.09 -17.10 5.88
N ALA A 236 -8.52 -18.25 6.44
CA ALA A 236 -9.91 -18.66 6.47
C ALA A 236 -10.83 -17.68 7.21
N GLN A 237 -10.30 -16.86 8.12
CA GLN A 237 -11.06 -15.91 8.94
C GLN A 237 -11.19 -14.53 8.29
N GLY A 238 -10.22 -14.10 7.48
CA GLY A 238 -10.25 -12.75 6.94
C GLY A 238 -9.56 -12.51 5.60
N ALA A 239 -9.08 -13.56 4.93
CA ALA A 239 -8.35 -13.47 3.67
C ALA A 239 -7.13 -12.52 3.72
N TYR A 240 -6.50 -12.41 4.89
CA TYR A 240 -5.23 -11.73 5.11
C TYR A 240 -4.18 -12.74 5.60
N PHE A 241 -2.92 -12.48 5.28
CA PHE A 241 -1.78 -13.32 5.62
C PHE A 241 -0.48 -12.52 5.47
N PHE A 242 0.65 -13.11 5.85
CA PHE A 242 1.96 -12.60 5.45
C PHE A 242 2.80 -13.69 4.81
N LYS A 243 3.80 -13.29 4.02
CA LYS A 243 4.85 -14.19 3.53
C LYS A 243 6.22 -13.64 3.87
N GLU A 244 7.06 -14.48 4.45
CA GLU A 244 8.48 -14.17 4.63
C GLU A 244 9.17 -14.24 3.27
N ILE A 245 9.80 -13.15 2.87
CA ILE A 245 10.64 -13.06 1.67
C ILE A 245 12.06 -13.51 2.02
N ILE A 246 12.55 -12.99 3.16
CA ILE A 246 13.83 -13.41 3.75
C ILE A 246 13.47 -13.93 5.15
N PRO A 247 13.70 -15.23 5.43
CA PRO A 247 13.30 -15.86 6.68
C PRO A 247 13.72 -15.05 7.91
N ASN A 248 12.77 -14.79 8.83
CA ASN A 248 12.98 -14.01 10.06
C ASN A 248 13.57 -12.60 9.88
N GLN A 249 13.56 -12.01 8.67
CA GLN A 249 14.12 -10.67 8.44
C GLN A 249 13.20 -9.74 7.66
N LEU A 250 12.61 -10.19 6.55
CA LEU A 250 11.77 -9.37 5.68
C LEU A 250 10.49 -10.14 5.32
N ALA A 251 9.34 -9.51 5.51
CA ALA A 251 8.04 -10.06 5.12
C ALA A 251 7.17 -9.04 4.39
N VAL A 252 6.17 -9.54 3.66
CA VAL A 252 5.08 -8.74 3.09
C VAL A 252 3.78 -9.19 3.75
N LEU A 253 3.03 -8.25 4.33
CA LEU A 253 1.71 -8.48 4.92
C LEU A 253 0.66 -8.09 3.90
N SER A 254 -0.11 -9.06 3.44
CA SER A 254 -1.28 -8.85 2.61
C SER A 254 -2.50 -8.63 3.51
N ILE A 255 -2.92 -7.37 3.62
CA ILE A 255 -4.12 -6.97 4.35
C ILE A 255 -5.33 -6.97 3.42
N ASN A 256 -6.46 -7.47 3.93
CA ASN A 256 -7.72 -7.40 3.22
C ASN A 256 -8.36 -6.01 3.41
N THR A 257 -8.09 -5.11 2.46
CA THR A 257 -8.54 -3.72 2.52
C THR A 257 -10.04 -3.56 2.38
N LEU A 258 -10.79 -4.58 1.92
CA LEU A 258 -12.25 -4.53 1.84
C LEU A 258 -12.91 -4.42 3.22
N TYR A 259 -12.24 -4.85 4.28
CA TYR A 259 -12.71 -4.67 5.65
C TYR A 259 -12.46 -3.27 6.22
N LEU A 260 -11.78 -2.41 5.45
CA LEU A 260 -11.53 -1.01 5.79
C LEU A 260 -12.21 -0.07 4.78
N PHE A 261 -12.86 -0.61 3.75
CA PHE A 261 -13.35 0.11 2.58
C PHE A 261 -14.79 0.59 2.77
N ASP A 262 -15.04 1.89 2.61
CA ASP A 262 -16.36 2.52 2.78
C ASP A 262 -17.42 1.95 1.84
N SER A 263 -17.02 1.48 0.67
CA SER A 263 -17.95 0.90 -0.30
C SER A 263 -18.27 -0.58 -0.03
N ASN A 264 -17.69 -1.20 1.01
CA ASN A 264 -18.13 -2.52 1.48
C ASN A 264 -19.31 -2.34 2.46
N PRO A 265 -20.54 -2.72 2.08
CA PRO A 265 -21.73 -2.48 2.90
C PRO A 265 -21.78 -3.31 4.21
N LEU A 266 -20.77 -4.14 4.47
CA LEU A 266 -20.61 -4.92 5.70
C LEU A 266 -19.59 -4.31 6.67
N THR A 267 -19.02 -3.15 6.34
CA THR A 267 -18.07 -2.42 7.17
C THR A 267 -18.71 -1.10 7.55
N ASP A 268 -19.11 -0.95 8.82
CA ASP A 268 -19.72 0.30 9.30
C ASP A 268 -18.68 1.19 9.98
N ASP A 269 -17.75 0.60 10.74
CA ASP A 269 -16.62 1.28 11.36
C ASP A 269 -15.47 0.28 11.68
N CYS A 270 -14.41 0.75 12.34
CA CYS A 270 -13.31 -0.09 12.84
C CYS A 270 -13.17 -0.04 14.36
N ASP A 271 -14.08 0.60 15.09
CA ASP A 271 -14.06 0.76 16.55
C ASP A 271 -14.94 -0.27 17.28
N SER A 272 -15.90 -0.87 16.58
CA SER A 272 -16.80 -1.88 17.11
C SER A 272 -16.19 -3.29 16.93
N PRO A 273 -16.16 -4.14 17.98
CA PRO A 273 -15.70 -5.52 17.86
C PRO A 273 -16.50 -6.41 16.90
N LYS A 274 -17.66 -5.95 16.44
CA LYS A 274 -18.49 -6.67 15.47
C LYS A 274 -18.01 -6.46 14.04
N ASP A 275 -17.29 -5.38 13.80
CA ASP A 275 -16.94 -4.97 12.47
C ASP A 275 -15.72 -5.73 11.93
N PRO A 276 -15.69 -6.01 10.62
CA PRO A 276 -14.58 -6.73 10.01
C PRO A 276 -13.23 -6.04 10.22
N GLY A 277 -13.18 -4.71 10.16
CA GLY A 277 -11.97 -3.92 10.31
C GLY A 277 -11.35 -4.01 11.70
N TYR A 278 -12.16 -4.18 12.75
CA TYR A 278 -11.66 -4.43 14.11
C TYR A 278 -10.79 -5.70 14.14
N LYS A 279 -11.26 -6.79 13.52
CA LYS A 279 -10.53 -8.06 13.48
C LYS A 279 -9.22 -7.97 12.69
N VAL A 280 -9.17 -7.13 11.65
CA VAL A 280 -7.93 -6.86 10.90
C VAL A 280 -6.88 -6.25 11.82
N PHE A 281 -7.24 -5.22 12.59
CA PHE A 281 -6.31 -4.55 13.50
C PHE A 281 -5.91 -5.42 14.69
N GLU A 282 -6.81 -6.30 15.17
CA GLU A 282 -6.45 -7.29 16.18
C GLU A 282 -5.38 -8.26 15.66
N TRP A 283 -5.59 -8.85 14.48
CA TRP A 283 -4.59 -9.72 13.84
C TRP A 283 -3.26 -8.98 13.59
N LEU A 284 -3.35 -7.78 13.02
CA LEU A 284 -2.18 -6.96 12.73
C LEU A 284 -1.38 -6.67 14.01
N GLY A 285 -2.06 -6.46 15.13
CA GLY A 285 -1.43 -6.24 16.42
C GLY A 285 -0.63 -7.43 16.94
N TYR A 286 -1.17 -8.66 16.84
CA TYR A 286 -0.41 -9.85 17.23
C TYR A 286 0.80 -10.06 16.33
N VAL A 287 0.62 -9.96 15.01
CA VAL A 287 1.68 -10.22 14.02
C VAL A 287 2.79 -9.17 14.10
N LEU A 288 2.47 -7.88 14.10
CA LEU A 288 3.47 -6.82 14.15
C LEU A 288 4.22 -6.81 15.48
N LYS A 289 3.56 -7.13 16.61
CA LYS A 289 4.22 -7.25 17.91
C LYS A 289 5.29 -8.34 17.88
N GLU A 290 4.97 -9.49 17.30
CA GLU A 290 5.93 -10.60 17.14
C GLU A 290 7.07 -10.23 16.18
N MET A 291 6.74 -9.61 15.04
CA MET A 291 7.74 -9.16 14.06
C MET A 291 8.69 -8.10 14.63
N ARG A 292 8.19 -7.16 15.44
CA ARG A 292 9.02 -6.22 16.20
C ARG A 292 9.97 -6.95 17.14
N ALA A 293 9.47 -7.93 17.89
CA ALA A 293 10.30 -8.70 18.81
C ALA A 293 11.42 -9.44 18.06
N ARG A 294 11.11 -9.98 16.89
CA ARG A 294 12.06 -10.62 15.95
C ARG A 294 12.96 -9.64 15.21
N LYS A 295 12.74 -8.33 15.34
CA LYS A 295 13.42 -7.25 14.58
C LYS A 295 13.22 -7.34 13.06
N MET A 296 12.16 -8.02 12.63
CA MET A 296 11.77 -8.11 11.22
C MET A 296 11.32 -6.76 10.69
N LYS A 297 11.44 -6.57 9.38
CA LYS A 297 10.90 -5.44 8.63
C LYS A 297 9.80 -5.90 7.70
N VAL A 298 8.84 -5.03 7.44
CA VAL A 298 7.65 -5.41 6.66
C VAL A 298 7.21 -4.37 5.66
N TRP A 299 6.73 -4.84 4.51
CA TRP A 299 5.84 -4.07 3.64
C TRP A 299 4.38 -4.41 3.94
N LEU A 300 3.52 -3.41 3.91
CA LEU A 300 2.07 -3.63 3.85
C LEU A 300 1.63 -3.65 2.39
N SER A 301 0.75 -4.57 2.05
CA SER A 301 0.16 -4.73 0.72
C SER A 301 -1.35 -4.86 0.84
N GLY A 302 -2.08 -4.21 -0.04
CA GLY A 302 -3.54 -4.28 -0.13
C GLY A 302 -4.02 -3.77 -1.48
N HIS A 303 -5.30 -3.89 -1.80
CA HIS A 303 -5.80 -3.38 -3.08
C HIS A 303 -6.20 -1.90 -2.98
N VAL A 304 -7.18 -1.58 -2.14
CA VAL A 304 -7.72 -0.23 -1.99
C VAL A 304 -6.79 0.60 -1.10
N PRO A 305 -6.25 1.75 -1.58
CA PRO A 305 -5.33 2.55 -0.78
C PRO A 305 -6.04 3.27 0.37
N PRO A 306 -5.41 3.38 1.55
CA PRO A 306 -5.92 4.15 2.67
C PRO A 306 -5.95 5.65 2.32
N ASN A 307 -7.13 6.26 2.38
CA ASN A 307 -7.35 7.70 2.33
C ASN A 307 -8.80 8.01 2.74
N GLU A 308 -9.13 9.28 2.96
CA GLU A 308 -10.47 9.70 3.45
C GLU A 308 -11.62 9.48 2.46
N LYS A 309 -11.32 9.15 1.21
CA LYS A 309 -12.32 8.83 0.20
C LYS A 309 -12.66 7.33 0.20
N ASN A 310 -11.64 6.50 0.41
CA ASN A 310 -11.79 5.07 0.29
C ASN A 310 -12.15 4.44 1.64
N TYR A 311 -11.56 4.90 2.74
CA TYR A 311 -11.69 4.23 4.03
C TYR A 311 -12.56 5.01 4.98
N ASP A 312 -13.32 4.27 5.79
CA ASP A 312 -14.05 4.87 6.91
C ASP A 312 -13.05 5.59 7.80
N VAL A 313 -13.43 6.76 8.31
CA VAL A 313 -12.52 7.63 9.06
C VAL A 313 -11.97 6.90 10.29
N THR A 314 -12.76 6.04 10.93
CA THR A 314 -12.31 5.26 12.09
C THR A 314 -11.31 4.17 11.70
N CYS A 315 -11.43 3.61 10.50
CA CYS A 315 -10.49 2.67 9.92
C CYS A 315 -9.19 3.36 9.49
N LEU A 316 -9.29 4.49 8.79
CA LEU A 316 -8.16 5.28 8.33
C LEU A 316 -7.28 5.73 9.51
N ARG A 317 -7.88 6.34 10.55
CA ARG A 317 -7.10 6.81 11.70
C ARG A 317 -6.39 5.67 12.42
N LYS A 318 -7.03 4.50 12.57
CA LYS A 318 -6.39 3.31 13.14
C LYS A 318 -5.23 2.82 12.29
N TYR A 319 -5.42 2.73 10.97
CA TYR A 319 -4.37 2.35 10.04
C TYR A 319 -3.15 3.29 10.15
N VAL A 320 -3.38 4.60 10.14
CA VAL A 320 -2.30 5.60 10.26
C VAL A 320 -1.56 5.47 11.60
N VAL A 321 -2.29 5.30 12.71
CA VAL A 321 -1.67 5.10 14.03
C VAL A 321 -0.84 3.81 14.08
N TRP A 322 -1.28 2.71 13.49
CA TRP A 322 -0.46 1.48 13.38
C TRP A 322 0.83 1.72 12.59
N THR A 323 0.74 2.39 11.43
CA THR A 323 1.95 2.70 10.64
C THR A 323 2.91 3.65 11.38
N HIS A 324 2.37 4.59 12.16
CA HIS A 324 3.18 5.51 12.97
C HIS A 324 3.85 4.80 14.15
N GLU A 325 3.09 4.04 14.94
CA GLU A 325 3.65 3.40 16.14
C GLU A 325 4.53 2.20 15.83
N TYR A 326 4.45 1.65 14.62
CA TYR A 326 5.34 0.60 14.09
C TYR A 326 6.29 1.10 13.01
N ARG A 327 6.64 2.39 13.04
CA ARG A 327 7.64 3.01 12.15
C ARG A 327 9.07 2.45 12.28
N ASP A 328 9.34 1.64 13.30
CA ASP A 328 10.56 0.84 13.46
C ASP A 328 10.55 -0.46 12.63
N VAL A 329 9.37 -0.94 12.24
CA VAL A 329 9.12 -2.24 11.57
C VAL A 329 8.58 -2.06 10.15
N ILE A 330 7.55 -1.22 9.98
CA ILE A 330 6.86 -1.00 8.71
C ILE A 330 7.69 -0.08 7.80
N ILE A 331 7.96 -0.55 6.59
CA ILE A 331 8.72 0.16 5.56
C ILE A 331 7.80 1.10 4.76
N GLY A 332 6.57 0.66 4.46
CA GLY A 332 5.60 1.42 3.68
C GLY A 332 4.43 0.55 3.23
N GLY A 333 3.52 1.15 2.48
CA GLY A 333 2.36 0.47 1.88
C GLY A 333 2.39 0.46 0.35
N LEU A 334 1.90 -0.62 -0.26
CA LEU A 334 1.80 -0.81 -1.71
C LEU A 334 0.34 -1.14 -2.07
N TYR A 335 -0.26 -0.34 -2.96
CA TYR A 335 -1.69 -0.41 -3.30
C TYR A 335 -1.97 -0.19 -4.79
N GLY A 336 -3.17 -0.54 -5.24
CA GLY A 336 -3.66 -0.36 -6.62
C GLY A 336 -4.95 0.43 -6.64
N HIS A 337 -5.98 -0.12 -7.31
CA HIS A 337 -7.38 0.36 -7.34
C HIS A 337 -7.62 1.68 -8.08
N MET A 338 -6.79 2.69 -7.82
CA MET A 338 -6.99 4.04 -8.36
C MET A 338 -6.64 4.14 -9.84
N ASN A 339 -5.87 3.16 -10.35
CA ASN A 339 -5.40 3.08 -11.72
C ASN A 339 -4.56 4.30 -12.12
N MET A 340 -3.84 4.90 -11.16
CA MET A 340 -3.04 6.12 -11.34
C MET A 340 -1.77 6.04 -10.51
N ASP A 341 -0.66 6.52 -11.04
CA ASP A 341 0.60 6.64 -10.32
C ASP A 341 0.56 7.84 -9.36
N HIS A 342 0.51 7.58 -8.06
CA HIS A 342 0.67 8.62 -7.04
C HIS A 342 0.98 8.00 -5.66
N PHE A 343 1.09 8.85 -4.64
CA PHE A 343 1.40 8.41 -3.28
C PHE A 343 0.66 9.25 -2.22
N TYR A 344 0.56 8.71 -1.01
CA TYR A 344 -0.07 9.35 0.14
C TYR A 344 0.88 9.48 1.33
N PRO A 345 1.18 10.70 1.80
CA PRO A 345 1.76 10.92 3.13
C PRO A 345 0.65 10.92 4.20
N TYR A 346 0.70 9.98 5.13
CA TYR A 346 -0.26 9.88 6.23
C TYR A 346 0.20 10.64 7.45
N ASP A 347 -0.65 11.47 8.03
CA ASP A 347 -0.31 12.36 9.13
C ASP A 347 -0.82 11.79 10.46
N SER A 348 0.11 11.34 11.32
CA SER A 348 -0.26 10.75 12.62
C SER A 348 -0.95 11.75 13.53
N VAL A 349 -0.64 13.05 13.44
CA VAL A 349 -1.31 14.09 14.24
C VAL A 349 -2.78 14.20 13.85
N LYS A 350 -3.11 14.12 12.54
CA LYS A 350 -4.52 14.11 12.08
C LYS A 350 -5.26 12.89 12.64
N ALA A 351 -4.61 11.73 12.67
CA ALA A 351 -5.18 10.50 13.19
C ALA A 351 -5.47 10.56 14.70
N TYR A 352 -4.51 10.97 15.52
CA TYR A 352 -4.73 11.10 16.97
C TYR A 352 -5.79 12.14 17.29
N LYS A 353 -5.84 13.27 16.57
CA LYS A 353 -6.91 14.27 16.76
C LYS A 353 -8.29 13.70 16.45
N SER A 354 -8.43 12.98 15.34
CA SER A 354 -9.70 12.30 15.00
C SER A 354 -10.13 11.33 16.11
N ILE A 355 -9.20 10.56 16.68
CA ILE A 355 -9.48 9.66 17.82
C ILE A 355 -9.89 10.46 19.07
N ASP A 356 -9.18 11.54 19.39
CA ASP A 356 -9.47 12.39 20.55
C ASP A 356 -10.84 13.07 20.47
N GLU A 357 -11.33 13.40 19.27
CA GLU A 357 -12.67 13.98 19.08
C GLU A 357 -13.79 13.00 19.44
N ASP A 358 -13.66 11.73 19.03
CA ASP A 358 -14.66 10.71 19.32
C ASP A 358 -14.61 10.20 20.76
N PHE A 359 -13.43 10.18 21.38
CA PHE A 359 -13.22 9.49 22.66
C PHE A 359 -12.70 10.35 23.81
N GLY A 360 -12.54 11.65 23.57
CA GLY A 360 -11.93 12.63 24.47
C GLY A 360 -10.41 12.50 24.52
N LYS A 361 -9.73 13.57 24.95
CA LYS A 361 -8.27 13.58 25.17
C LYS A 361 -7.88 12.46 26.15
N ARG A 362 -7.20 11.43 25.64
CA ARG A 362 -6.59 10.37 26.44
C ARG A 362 -5.07 10.50 26.35
N ASP A 363 -4.34 9.86 27.25
CA ASP A 363 -2.86 9.73 27.22
C ASP A 363 -2.31 9.02 25.95
N ILE A 364 -3.17 8.73 24.97
CA ILE A 364 -2.80 8.19 23.66
C ILE A 364 -2.03 9.27 22.86
N ALA A 365 -2.46 10.53 22.93
CA ALA A 365 -1.90 11.64 22.12
C ALA A 365 -0.74 12.42 22.77
N SER A 366 -0.38 12.16 24.04
CA SER A 366 0.50 13.06 24.83
C SER A 366 1.98 13.14 24.39
N PHE A 367 2.42 12.48 23.30
CA PHE A 367 3.85 12.33 23.00
C PHE A 367 4.28 12.49 21.53
N VAL A 368 3.45 13.02 20.61
CA VAL A 368 3.85 13.14 19.18
C VAL A 368 5.16 13.96 18.97
N ILE A 369 5.66 14.65 20.00
CA ILE A 369 6.86 15.52 19.91
C ILE A 369 7.79 15.39 21.13
N ASP A 370 7.75 14.30 21.89
CA ASP A 370 8.71 14.08 22.99
C ASP A 370 10.01 13.40 22.50
N ASP A 371 9.98 12.73 21.35
CA ASP A 371 11.19 12.19 20.69
C ASP A 371 11.94 13.27 19.86
N ALA A 372 11.36 14.46 19.70
CA ALA A 372 12.02 15.59 19.03
C ALA A 372 12.80 16.50 20.00
N SER A 373 12.63 16.31 21.32
CA SER A 373 13.27 17.13 22.37
C SER A 373 14.56 16.53 22.92
N ASP A 374 14.85 15.24 22.70
CA ASP A 374 16.05 14.57 23.22
C ASP A 374 17.29 14.69 22.28
N SER A 375 17.21 15.55 21.25
CA SER A 375 18.43 15.98 20.55
C SER A 375 19.01 17.18 21.28
N ASP A 376 20.11 16.97 22.02
CA ASP A 376 20.99 17.98 22.62
C ASP A 376 21.25 19.15 21.65
N SER A 377 20.39 20.16 21.69
CA SER A 377 20.65 21.46 21.09
C SER A 377 20.34 22.52 22.14
N ASP A 378 21.41 23.06 22.72
CA ASP A 378 21.45 24.29 23.50
C ASP A 378 20.90 25.47 22.68
N SER A 379 19.58 25.60 22.59
CA SER A 379 18.92 26.81 22.14
C SER A 379 17.62 26.98 22.90
N ASP A 380 17.57 28.06 23.68
CA ASP A 380 16.46 28.53 24.54
C ASP A 380 15.18 28.94 23.78
N ASP A 381 14.75 28.17 22.78
CA ASP A 381 13.45 28.34 22.12
C ASP A 381 12.53 27.19 22.54
N GLU A 382 11.87 27.39 23.68
CA GLU A 382 10.77 26.57 24.18
C GLU A 382 9.79 26.26 23.02
N PHE A 383 9.73 24.99 22.64
CA PHE A 383 8.89 24.51 21.55
C PHE A 383 7.42 24.65 21.97
N ASP A 384 6.71 25.64 21.43
CA ASP A 384 5.33 25.93 21.80
C ASP A 384 4.36 24.86 21.23
N ILE A 385 4.22 23.75 21.97
CA ILE A 385 3.34 22.58 21.69
C ILE A 385 1.89 23.01 21.39
N PHE A 386 1.48 24.16 21.92
CA PHE A 386 0.15 24.73 21.72
C PHE A 386 -0.16 25.09 20.25
N ASP A 387 0.86 25.39 19.43
CA ASP A 387 0.70 25.89 18.05
C ASP A 387 0.54 24.75 17.02
N VAL A 388 1.06 23.54 17.30
CA VAL A 388 0.91 22.37 16.40
C VAL A 388 -0.50 21.76 16.51
N HIS A 389 -1.14 21.85 17.67
CA HIS A 389 -2.50 21.33 17.88
C HIS A 389 -3.60 22.24 17.34
N ASN A 390 -3.37 23.53 17.10
CA ASN A 390 -4.39 24.41 16.51
C ASN A 390 -4.36 24.47 14.97
N ASP A 391 -3.22 24.18 14.35
CA ASP A 391 -2.99 24.34 12.88
C ASP A 391 -3.23 23.07 12.04
N THR A 392 -3.90 22.04 12.56
CA THR A 392 -4.08 20.78 11.81
C THR A 392 -5.47 20.22 12.09
N GLU A 393 -6.29 20.11 11.06
CA GLU A 393 -7.62 19.50 11.16
C GLU A 393 -7.50 17.96 11.30
N PRO A 394 -8.39 17.31 12.04
CA PRO A 394 -8.45 15.85 12.14
C PRO A 394 -8.86 15.22 10.80
N TYR A 395 -8.57 13.92 10.64
CA TYR A 395 -9.20 13.15 9.56
C TYR A 395 -10.72 13.15 9.72
N GLY A 396 -11.43 13.27 8.59
CA GLY A 396 -12.88 13.43 8.49
C GLY A 396 -13.36 14.90 8.47
N ALA A 397 -12.48 15.86 8.79
CA ALA A 397 -12.82 17.29 8.77
C ALA A 397 -12.09 18.10 7.68
N THR A 398 -11.20 17.46 6.92
CA THR A 398 -10.38 18.12 5.89
C THR A 398 -11.23 18.60 4.71
N ASN A 399 -10.69 19.47 3.84
CA ASN A 399 -11.42 19.85 2.61
C ASN A 399 -11.37 18.77 1.51
N TYR A 400 -10.55 17.73 1.67
CA TYR A 400 -10.32 16.69 0.66
C TYR A 400 -11.61 15.95 0.28
N TRP A 401 -12.58 15.83 1.20
CA TRP A 401 -13.87 15.18 0.91
C TRP A 401 -14.76 15.95 -0.07
N LYS A 402 -14.53 17.26 -0.26
CA LYS A 402 -15.42 18.13 -1.06
C LYS A 402 -15.52 17.69 -2.52
N VAL A 403 -14.45 17.10 -3.06
CA VAL A 403 -14.39 16.59 -4.44
C VAL A 403 -15.13 15.26 -4.60
N PHE A 404 -15.49 14.61 -3.50
CA PHE A 404 -16.23 13.34 -3.48
C PHE A 404 -17.67 13.49 -3.00
N ASN A 405 -18.17 14.71 -2.83
CA ASN A 405 -19.56 14.93 -2.45
C ASN A 405 -20.38 15.33 -3.70
N GLU A 406 -21.36 14.48 -4.05
CA GLU A 406 -22.30 14.70 -5.16
C GLU A 406 -23.06 16.04 -5.03
N GLU A 407 -23.20 16.60 -3.83
CA GLU A 407 -23.83 17.92 -3.62
C GLU A 407 -23.00 19.09 -4.17
N TYR A 408 -21.70 18.92 -4.38
CA TYR A 408 -20.79 19.98 -4.83
C TYR A 408 -20.27 19.79 -6.26
N ASP A 409 -20.36 18.58 -6.82
CA ASP A 409 -19.97 18.28 -8.19
C ASP A 409 -20.90 17.23 -8.82
N ASN A 410 -21.58 17.61 -9.91
CA ASN A 410 -22.47 16.72 -10.67
C ASN A 410 -21.69 15.71 -11.52
N GLU A 411 -20.36 15.81 -11.59
CA GLU A 411 -19.50 14.98 -12.43
C GLU A 411 -18.66 14.04 -11.55
N TRP A 412 -19.28 12.95 -11.09
CA TRP A 412 -18.67 12.01 -10.16
C TRP A 412 -17.41 11.30 -10.71
N PHE A 413 -16.36 11.21 -9.89
CA PHE A 413 -15.18 10.37 -10.15
C PHE A 413 -15.52 8.88 -10.25
N ARG A 414 -15.40 8.27 -11.42
CA ARG A 414 -15.69 6.83 -11.61
C ARG A 414 -14.44 5.97 -11.39
N ILE A 415 -14.51 5.06 -10.41
CA ILE A 415 -13.60 3.90 -10.26
C ILE A 415 -14.19 2.64 -10.90
N LYS A 416 -15.41 2.73 -11.43
CA LYS A 416 -16.08 1.61 -12.12
C LYS A 416 -15.67 1.64 -13.59
N GLY A 417 -15.56 0.47 -14.21
CA GLY A 417 -15.17 0.33 -15.61
C GLY A 417 -15.93 1.27 -16.55
N GLY A 418 -15.21 1.81 -17.53
CA GLY A 418 -15.68 2.86 -18.43
C GLY A 418 -14.62 3.95 -18.62
N VAL A 419 -14.95 4.94 -19.45
CA VAL A 419 -14.05 6.06 -19.77
C VAL A 419 -13.70 6.80 -18.47
N PRO A 420 -12.41 6.98 -18.14
CA PRO A 420 -12.02 7.74 -16.95
C PRO A 420 -12.43 9.21 -17.09
N TYR A 421 -12.94 9.79 -16.00
CA TYR A 421 -13.38 11.18 -15.96
C TYR A 421 -13.01 11.82 -14.61
N ASN A 422 -12.74 13.13 -14.60
CA ASN A 422 -12.35 13.95 -13.45
C ASN A 422 -11.09 13.48 -12.70
N LYS A 423 -10.19 12.76 -13.39
CA LYS A 423 -8.95 12.28 -12.78
C LYS A 423 -7.91 13.39 -12.59
N VAL A 424 -7.91 14.44 -13.44
CA VAL A 424 -7.04 15.62 -13.19
C VAL A 424 -7.56 16.40 -11.99
N ASN A 425 -8.85 16.71 -11.92
CA ASN A 425 -9.47 17.38 -10.75
C ASN A 425 -9.24 16.63 -9.43
N TYR A 426 -9.30 15.30 -9.46
CA TYR A 426 -8.90 14.48 -8.32
C TYR A 426 -7.43 14.70 -7.93
N MET A 427 -6.51 14.70 -8.89
CA MET A 427 -5.09 14.95 -8.63
C MET A 427 -4.82 16.37 -8.13
N GLU A 428 -5.57 17.38 -8.61
CA GLU A 428 -5.53 18.74 -8.05
C GLU A 428 -5.95 18.76 -6.58
N SER A 429 -6.97 17.99 -6.21
CA SER A 429 -7.41 17.86 -4.81
C SER A 429 -6.33 17.21 -3.94
N VAL A 430 -5.65 16.19 -4.47
CA VAL A 430 -4.48 15.61 -3.80
C VAL A 430 -3.37 16.65 -3.65
N ARG A 431 -3.11 17.48 -4.68
CA ARG A 431 -2.12 18.55 -4.62
C ARG A 431 -2.44 19.56 -3.52
N GLU A 432 -3.67 20.05 -3.48
CA GLU A 432 -4.07 21.16 -2.62
C GLU A 432 -4.33 20.72 -1.18
N ASP A 433 -5.00 19.61 -0.96
CA ASP A 433 -5.44 19.21 0.39
C ASP A 433 -4.51 18.19 1.07
N VAL A 434 -3.72 17.45 0.28
CA VAL A 434 -2.79 16.45 0.81
C VAL A 434 -1.35 16.96 0.73
N TYR A 435 -0.87 17.32 -0.45
CA TYR A 435 0.54 17.66 -0.66
C TYR A 435 0.91 19.05 -0.12
N ALA A 436 0.06 20.06 -0.32
CA ALA A 436 0.31 21.40 0.19
C ALA A 436 0.24 21.46 1.73
N ASP A 437 -0.57 20.60 2.36
CA ASP A 437 -0.72 20.53 3.81
C ASP A 437 0.42 19.77 4.52
N VAL A 438 1.32 19.12 3.77
CA VAL A 438 2.49 18.43 4.34
C VAL A 438 3.36 19.42 5.10
N LYS A 439 3.54 19.18 6.41
CA LYS A 439 4.28 20.08 7.27
C LYS A 439 5.78 20.08 6.95
N LYS A 440 6.45 21.18 7.28
CA LYS A 440 7.91 21.34 7.15
C LYS A 440 8.62 20.58 8.26
N LYS A 441 9.92 20.31 8.07
CA LYS A 441 10.79 19.55 9.00
C LYS A 441 10.59 19.89 10.49
N LYS A 442 10.47 21.17 10.86
CA LYS A 442 10.21 21.60 12.25
C LYS A 442 8.93 20.99 12.87
N LYS A 443 7.87 20.80 12.08
CA LYS A 443 6.57 20.25 12.50
C LYS A 443 6.38 18.77 12.11
N SER A 444 7.32 18.18 11.38
CA SER A 444 7.25 16.78 10.91
C SER A 444 8.22 15.83 11.62
N GLY A 445 9.18 16.38 12.37
CA GLY A 445 10.30 15.64 12.96
C GLY A 445 11.55 15.62 12.06
N LYS A 446 12.67 15.15 12.61
CA LYS A 446 13.99 15.19 11.95
C LYS A 446 14.02 14.33 10.69
N HIS A 447 13.38 13.17 10.73
CA HIS A 447 13.26 12.18 9.66
C HIS A 447 11.85 12.13 9.05
N GLY A 448 10.94 13.02 9.48
CA GLY A 448 9.55 13.03 9.02
C GLY A 448 8.67 12.02 9.76
N GLU A 449 9.01 11.70 11.01
CA GLU A 449 8.40 10.69 11.90
C GLU A 449 6.89 10.90 12.12
N ARG A 450 6.40 12.13 11.95
CA ARG A 450 4.96 12.44 11.91
C ARG A 450 4.23 11.71 10.79
N TYR A 451 4.95 11.34 9.73
CA TYR A 451 4.37 10.78 8.53
C TYR A 451 4.81 9.34 8.26
N SER A 452 3.93 8.57 7.66
CA SER A 452 4.23 7.35 6.91
C SER A 452 3.81 7.53 5.45
N VAL A 453 4.31 6.70 4.53
CA VAL A 453 4.03 6.84 3.10
C VAL A 453 3.49 5.54 2.51
N ALA A 454 2.45 5.64 1.70
CA ALA A 454 1.95 4.56 0.86
C ALA A 454 1.99 4.95 -0.61
N GLN A 455 2.26 3.96 -1.45
CA GLN A 455 2.37 4.08 -2.90
C GLN A 455 1.14 3.48 -3.56
N VAL A 456 0.67 4.14 -4.61
CA VAL A 456 -0.40 3.66 -5.48
C VAL A 456 0.19 3.44 -6.87
N GLY A 457 0.14 2.21 -7.35
CA GLY A 457 0.70 1.82 -8.65
C GLY A 457 -0.25 2.12 -9.82
N THR A 458 0.34 2.29 -11.00
CA THR A 458 -0.37 2.17 -12.28
C THR A 458 -0.97 0.77 -12.44
N SER A 459 -2.00 0.66 -13.25
CA SER A 459 -2.65 -0.61 -13.54
C SER A 459 -2.21 -1.23 -14.87
N ILE A 460 -2.49 -2.53 -15.06
CA ILE A 460 -2.33 -3.19 -16.37
C ILE A 460 -3.57 -3.01 -17.25
N VAL A 461 -4.76 -2.90 -16.66
CA VAL A 461 -5.97 -2.55 -17.41
C VAL A 461 -5.79 -1.21 -18.12
N PRO A 462 -6.22 -1.08 -19.39
CA PRO A 462 -5.97 0.10 -20.20
C PRO A 462 -6.90 1.28 -19.85
N THR A 463 -7.09 1.57 -18.56
CA THR A 463 -7.69 2.83 -18.11
C THR A 463 -6.84 4.00 -18.62
N PHE A 464 -5.52 3.89 -18.44
CA PHE A 464 -4.49 4.66 -19.12
C PHE A 464 -3.57 3.69 -19.87
N ASN A 465 -2.31 4.06 -20.16
CA ASN A 465 -1.37 3.04 -20.63
C ASN A 465 -1.06 2.02 -19.51
N PRO A 466 -0.97 0.72 -19.83
CA PRO A 466 -0.56 -0.31 -18.88
C PRO A 466 0.82 -0.01 -18.29
N GLY A 467 0.99 -0.21 -16.99
CA GLY A 467 2.27 0.03 -16.34
C GLY A 467 2.48 -0.77 -15.06
N PHE A 468 3.74 -0.95 -14.67
CA PHE A 468 4.15 -1.58 -13.42
C PHE A 468 5.46 -0.98 -12.90
N ARG A 469 5.79 -1.28 -11.65
CA ARG A 469 6.97 -0.69 -10.99
C ARG A 469 7.92 -1.74 -10.44
N VAL A 470 9.22 -1.48 -10.55
CA VAL A 470 10.27 -2.26 -9.89
C VAL A 470 11.00 -1.40 -8.88
N TYR A 471 11.00 -1.84 -7.62
CA TYR A 471 11.69 -1.19 -6.51
C TYR A 471 13.05 -1.84 -6.27
N GLU A 472 14.03 -1.03 -5.88
CA GLU A 472 15.33 -1.48 -5.40
C GLU A 472 15.47 -1.15 -3.91
N TYR A 473 15.94 -2.11 -3.12
CA TYR A 473 16.15 -1.95 -1.68
C TYR A 473 17.53 -2.45 -1.24
N ASN A 474 18.03 -1.86 -0.15
CA ASN A 474 19.37 -2.12 0.35
C ASN A 474 19.49 -3.54 0.93
N ILE A 475 20.48 -4.30 0.45
CA ILE A 475 20.85 -5.63 0.95
C ILE A 475 22.34 -5.74 1.33
N SER A 476 23.06 -4.60 1.36
CA SER A 476 24.53 -4.57 1.53
C SER A 476 25.02 -5.19 2.84
N THR A 477 24.22 -5.11 3.89
CA THR A 477 24.51 -5.66 5.22
C THR A 477 23.65 -6.88 5.54
N LEU A 478 23.10 -7.57 4.52
CA LEU A 478 22.33 -8.79 4.73
C LEU A 478 23.25 -9.89 5.27
N HIS A 479 22.95 -10.36 6.48
CA HIS A 479 23.68 -11.42 7.17
C HIS A 479 22.69 -12.32 7.91
N GLU A 480 23.13 -13.53 8.28
CA GLU A 480 22.33 -14.47 9.04
C GLU A 480 22.06 -13.87 10.43
N GLN A 481 20.82 -14.00 10.90
CA GLN A 481 20.47 -13.58 12.25
C GLN A 481 20.22 -14.84 13.10
N ASP A 482 20.98 -14.99 14.19
CA ASP A 482 20.69 -16.01 15.22
C ASP A 482 19.50 -15.55 16.05
N VAL A 483 18.29 -15.87 15.58
CA VAL A 483 17.05 -15.46 16.23
C VAL A 483 16.37 -16.65 16.90
N LYS A 484 16.32 -16.63 18.23
CA LYS A 484 15.66 -17.66 19.05
C LYS A 484 14.21 -17.28 19.33
N PHE A 485 13.32 -17.60 18.40
CA PHE A 485 11.87 -17.50 18.57
C PHE A 485 11.20 -18.85 18.33
N VAL A 486 9.98 -18.98 18.82
CA VAL A 486 9.10 -20.11 18.50
C VAL A 486 8.81 -20.14 17.00
N SER A 487 8.51 -21.31 16.46
CA SER A 487 8.08 -21.42 15.06
C SER A 487 6.79 -20.63 14.81
N TRP A 488 6.53 -20.27 13.56
CA TRP A 488 5.27 -19.63 13.20
C TRP A 488 4.06 -20.53 13.50
N ASP A 489 4.21 -21.85 13.40
CA ASP A 489 3.18 -22.82 13.82
C ASP A 489 2.80 -22.67 15.30
N GLU A 490 3.80 -22.62 16.19
CA GLU A 490 3.58 -22.45 17.62
C GLU A 490 3.00 -21.08 17.94
N PHE A 491 3.47 -20.02 17.27
CA PHE A 491 2.93 -18.67 17.40
C PHE A 491 1.44 -18.62 17.03
N PHE A 492 1.08 -19.11 15.84
CA PHE A 492 -0.31 -19.09 15.38
C PHE A 492 -1.22 -20.03 16.18
N ALA A 493 -0.71 -21.16 16.68
CA ALA A 493 -1.44 -21.99 17.64
C ALA A 493 -1.79 -21.21 18.92
N GLY A 494 -0.85 -20.40 19.42
CA GLY A 494 -1.06 -19.50 20.55
C GLY A 494 -2.10 -18.41 20.27
N VAL A 495 -1.94 -17.68 19.15
CA VAL A 495 -2.90 -16.64 18.73
C VAL A 495 -4.30 -17.22 18.57
N ASN A 496 -4.44 -18.37 17.91
CA ASN A 496 -5.74 -19.01 17.74
C ASN A 496 -6.38 -19.38 19.09
N LYS A 497 -5.59 -19.79 20.09
CA LYS A 497 -6.11 -20.06 21.44
C LYS A 497 -6.56 -18.80 22.16
N GLU A 498 -5.85 -17.68 22.02
CA GLU A 498 -6.23 -16.41 22.65
C GLU A 498 -7.45 -15.77 21.97
N VAL A 499 -7.54 -15.84 20.64
CA VAL A 499 -8.61 -15.23 19.85
C VAL A 499 -9.88 -16.10 19.82
N PHE A 500 -9.75 -17.44 19.73
CA PHE A 500 -10.90 -18.36 19.60
C PHE A 500 -11.19 -19.20 20.83
N GLY A 501 -10.34 -19.19 21.87
CA GLY A 501 -10.54 -19.95 23.10
C GLY A 501 -11.43 -19.30 24.14
N GLN A 502 -11.93 -18.08 23.88
CA GLN A 502 -12.91 -17.40 24.71
C GLN A 502 -14.21 -17.25 23.93
N ASP A 503 -15.24 -18.02 24.31
CA ASP A 503 -16.62 -17.77 23.89
C ASP A 503 -17.02 -16.36 24.37
N GLN A 504 -16.84 -15.36 23.52
CA GLN A 504 -17.31 -14.00 23.75
C GLN A 504 -18.84 -14.00 23.65
N VAL A 505 -19.51 -14.21 24.77
CA VAL A 505 -20.95 -13.97 24.92
C VAL A 505 -21.17 -12.46 24.81
N VAL A 506 -21.54 -11.97 23.63
CA VAL A 506 -21.83 -10.54 23.41
C VAL A 506 -23.24 -10.23 23.92
N ASP A 507 -23.34 -9.42 24.98
CA ASP A 507 -24.60 -8.94 25.55
C ASP A 507 -25.33 -7.98 24.58
N PHE A 508 -26.61 -8.24 24.35
CA PHE A 508 -27.48 -7.52 23.40
C PHE A 508 -28.00 -6.21 24.02
N GLY A 509 -27.12 -5.23 24.23
CA GLY A 509 -27.48 -3.90 24.72
C GLY A 509 -26.92 -2.77 23.85
N LYS A 510 -27.78 -1.94 23.26
CA LYS A 510 -27.38 -0.64 22.67
C LYS A 510 -26.76 0.23 23.77
N LYS A 511 -25.44 0.39 23.80
CA LYS A 511 -24.75 1.37 24.66
C LYS A 511 -23.69 2.15 23.88
N LYS A 512 -23.59 3.43 24.27
CA LYS A 512 -22.83 4.55 23.68
C LYS A 512 -21.36 4.22 23.37
N LYS A 513 -20.82 4.84 22.30
CA LYS A 513 -19.39 4.96 21.96
C LYS A 513 -18.56 5.33 23.21
N LYS A 514 -17.98 4.35 23.87
CA LYS A 514 -16.88 4.51 24.81
C LYS A 514 -15.86 3.45 24.41
N ILE A 515 -14.68 3.84 23.91
CA ILE A 515 -13.54 2.91 23.81
C ILE A 515 -13.38 2.27 25.18
N ASP A 516 -13.45 0.94 25.21
CA ASP A 516 -12.97 0.14 26.32
C ASP A 516 -11.48 0.43 26.50
N ARG A 517 -11.02 0.72 27.72
CA ARG A 517 -9.60 1.03 27.97
C ARG A 517 -8.67 -0.10 27.50
N ASP A 518 -9.25 -1.28 27.29
CA ASP A 518 -8.58 -2.49 26.82
C ASP A 518 -8.81 -2.78 25.31
N ASP A 519 -9.19 -1.80 24.49
CA ASP A 519 -9.30 -1.98 23.04
C ASP A 519 -7.92 -2.32 22.42
N LYS A 520 -7.73 -3.60 22.13
CA LYS A 520 -6.49 -4.17 21.59
C LYS A 520 -6.21 -3.78 20.14
N THR A 521 -7.14 -3.12 19.46
CA THR A 521 -6.98 -2.70 18.06
C THR A 521 -6.26 -1.36 17.91
N PHE A 522 -5.98 -0.65 19.01
CA PHE A 522 -5.02 0.44 19.01
C PHE A 522 -3.62 -0.09 19.37
N PRO A 523 -2.57 0.32 18.64
CA PRO A 523 -1.23 -0.12 18.95
C PRO A 523 -0.73 0.48 20.27
N PRO A 524 0.14 -0.23 21.00
CA PRO A 524 0.96 0.41 22.02
C PRO A 524 1.92 1.39 21.36
N LYS A 525 2.32 2.42 22.11
CA LYS A 525 3.33 3.38 21.63
C LYS A 525 4.63 2.70 21.27
N MET A 526 5.30 3.22 20.24
CA MET A 526 6.68 2.82 19.92
C MET A 526 7.56 3.02 21.18
N PRO A 527 8.39 2.03 21.56
CA PRO A 527 9.28 2.20 22.70
C PRO A 527 10.23 3.39 22.47
N LYS A 528 10.38 4.29 23.45
CA LYS A 528 11.24 5.51 23.34
C LYS A 528 12.69 5.24 22.90
N LYS A 529 13.23 4.05 23.21
CA LYS A 529 14.60 3.66 22.85
C LYS A 529 14.69 2.89 21.53
N ALA A 530 13.57 2.59 20.87
CA ALA A 530 13.56 1.91 19.59
C ALA A 530 14.07 2.86 18.50
N GLN A 531 14.85 2.32 17.57
CA GLN A 531 15.35 3.07 16.43
C GLN A 531 14.31 3.09 15.31
N LEU A 532 14.30 4.18 14.53
CA LEU A 532 13.45 4.27 13.35
C LEU A 532 13.80 3.19 12.32
N GLY A 533 12.79 2.77 11.55
CA GLY A 533 12.90 1.72 10.56
C GLY A 533 13.50 2.17 9.22
N PRO A 534 13.54 1.25 8.24
CA PRO A 534 14.25 1.44 6.97
C PRO A 534 13.67 2.55 6.10
N ALA A 535 12.41 2.92 6.34
CA ALA A 535 11.74 4.03 5.67
C ALA A 535 12.27 5.41 6.07
N TYR A 536 12.91 5.54 7.23
CA TYR A 536 13.28 6.83 7.81
C TYR A 536 14.80 7.04 7.90
N THR A 537 15.55 5.95 8.05
CA THR A 537 17.01 5.98 8.19
C THR A 537 17.65 4.92 7.30
N PRO A 538 18.75 5.24 6.59
CA PRO A 538 19.48 4.27 5.78
C PRO A 538 19.97 3.07 6.61
N GLN A 539 19.48 1.88 6.27
CA GLN A 539 19.84 0.61 6.90
C GLN A 539 19.48 -0.56 5.95
N LEU A 540 19.61 -1.80 6.44
CA LEU A 540 19.15 -2.98 5.72
C LEU A 540 17.65 -2.85 5.38
N PHE A 541 17.29 -3.19 4.15
CA PHE A 541 15.94 -3.08 3.58
C PHE A 541 15.42 -1.66 3.34
N THR A 542 16.27 -0.63 3.48
CA THR A 542 15.89 0.73 3.07
C THR A 542 15.55 0.73 1.57
N PRO A 543 14.37 1.27 1.18
CA PRO A 543 14.04 1.44 -0.22
C PRO A 543 14.92 2.55 -0.83
N GLU A 544 15.62 2.24 -1.92
CA GLU A 544 16.67 3.09 -2.49
C GLU A 544 16.13 3.92 -3.65
N ARG A 545 15.47 3.25 -4.60
CA ARG A 545 14.86 3.86 -5.79
C ARG A 545 13.81 2.93 -6.40
N TYR A 546 13.09 3.43 -7.39
CA TYR A 546 12.25 2.59 -8.24
C TYR A 546 12.35 3.05 -9.70
N VAL A 547 11.94 2.14 -10.60
CA VAL A 547 11.74 2.41 -12.02
C VAL A 547 10.29 2.09 -12.36
N GLN A 548 9.61 3.07 -12.95
CA GLN A 548 8.25 2.93 -13.47
C GLN A 548 8.34 2.56 -14.95
N TYR A 549 7.58 1.55 -15.37
CA TYR A 549 7.48 1.12 -16.75
C TYR A 549 6.06 1.33 -17.27
N TYR A 550 5.95 1.60 -18.56
CA TYR A 550 4.67 1.72 -19.24
C TYR A 550 4.71 1.10 -20.64
N LEU A 551 3.53 0.75 -21.16
CA LEU A 551 3.35 0.25 -22.52
C LEU A 551 2.63 1.30 -23.36
N ASP A 552 3.32 1.82 -24.39
CA ASP A 552 2.74 2.74 -25.37
C ASP A 552 1.78 2.00 -26.31
N LEU A 553 0.53 1.82 -25.86
CA LEU A 553 -0.51 1.08 -26.60
C LEU A 553 -0.73 1.65 -27.99
N ALA A 554 -0.76 2.97 -28.12
CA ALA A 554 -0.97 3.64 -29.39
C ALA A 554 0.09 3.24 -30.43
N SER A 555 1.37 3.26 -30.05
CA SER A 555 2.48 2.89 -30.94
C SER A 555 2.61 1.38 -31.18
N VAL A 556 2.22 0.54 -30.21
CA VAL A 556 2.24 -0.92 -30.39
C VAL A 556 1.12 -1.36 -31.32
N ASN A 557 -0.10 -0.86 -31.12
CA ASN A 557 -1.26 -1.22 -31.93
C ASN A 557 -1.16 -0.75 -33.39
N ASN A 558 -0.51 0.40 -33.63
CA ASN A 558 -0.28 0.89 -35.00
C ASN A 558 0.96 0.29 -35.68
N GLY A 559 1.68 -0.60 -35.01
CA GLY A 559 2.87 -1.29 -35.53
C GLY A 559 4.14 -0.43 -35.62
N LYS A 560 4.16 0.78 -35.06
CA LYS A 560 5.39 1.61 -34.97
C LYS A 560 6.40 1.01 -34.00
N LYS A 561 5.93 0.32 -32.96
CA LYS A 561 6.75 -0.35 -31.95
C LYS A 561 6.34 -1.83 -31.82
N LYS A 562 7.28 -2.67 -31.39
CA LYS A 562 6.97 -4.03 -30.94
C LYS A 562 6.37 -3.98 -29.53
N PHE A 563 5.62 -5.01 -29.14
CA PHE A 563 5.14 -5.13 -27.76
C PHE A 563 6.33 -5.22 -26.81
N ALA A 564 6.56 -4.16 -26.06
CA ALA A 564 7.59 -4.07 -25.04
C ALA A 564 7.24 -2.91 -24.10
N TYR A 565 7.41 -3.13 -22.80
CA TYR A 565 7.35 -2.02 -21.86
C TYR A 565 8.64 -1.18 -21.97
N GLU A 566 8.48 0.13 -21.80
CA GLU A 566 9.54 1.12 -21.82
C GLU A 566 9.66 1.75 -20.43
N ILE A 567 10.84 2.27 -20.11
CA ILE A 567 11.03 3.07 -18.89
C ILE A 567 10.24 4.37 -19.08
N GLU A 568 9.29 4.62 -18.19
CA GLU A 568 8.60 5.90 -18.15
C GLU A 568 9.48 6.93 -17.44
N TYR A 569 9.87 6.62 -16.20
CA TYR A 569 10.80 7.39 -15.40
C TYR A 569 11.41 6.54 -14.28
N ALA A 570 12.56 6.95 -13.77
CA ALA A 570 13.11 6.49 -12.50
C ALA A 570 12.87 7.54 -11.40
N SER A 571 12.82 7.11 -10.13
CA SER A 571 12.58 8.02 -9.00
C SER A 571 13.56 9.21 -8.94
N GLU A 572 14.80 9.01 -9.41
CA GLU A 572 15.82 10.06 -9.47
C GLU A 572 15.49 11.16 -10.48
N ASP A 573 14.80 10.83 -11.58
CA ASP A 573 14.41 11.78 -12.63
C ASP A 573 13.42 12.82 -12.10
N VAL A 574 12.59 12.43 -11.14
CA VAL A 574 11.66 13.33 -10.42
C VAL A 574 12.26 13.94 -9.15
N GLY A 575 13.55 13.69 -8.90
CA GLY A 575 14.30 14.27 -7.79
C GLY A 575 14.20 13.52 -6.46
N LEU A 576 13.67 12.29 -6.45
CA LEU A 576 13.70 11.38 -5.30
C LEU A 576 14.99 10.55 -5.32
N LYS A 577 16.03 11.07 -4.66
CA LYS A 577 17.36 10.43 -4.59
C LYS A 577 17.40 9.19 -3.70
N THR A 578 16.52 9.15 -2.71
CA THR A 578 16.24 7.98 -1.88
C THR A 578 14.73 7.92 -1.71
N LEU A 579 14.20 6.76 -1.33
CA LEU A 579 12.78 6.62 -1.04
C LEU A 579 12.49 6.72 0.47
N LEU A 580 13.33 7.45 1.21
CA LEU A 580 13.08 7.77 2.61
C LEU A 580 11.89 8.71 2.75
N VAL A 581 11.18 8.61 3.88
CA VAL A 581 10.00 9.43 4.17
C VAL A 581 10.31 10.92 4.05
N ASP A 582 11.45 11.40 4.54
CA ASP A 582 11.77 12.83 4.48
C ASP A 582 11.93 13.36 3.04
N GLU A 583 12.44 12.54 2.11
CA GLU A 583 12.52 12.85 0.67
C GLU A 583 11.12 12.85 0.03
N TRP A 584 10.26 11.88 0.35
CA TRP A 584 8.86 11.89 -0.08
C TRP A 584 8.11 13.14 0.39
N LEU A 585 8.31 13.56 1.65
CA LEU A 585 7.70 14.79 2.15
C LEU A 585 8.28 16.04 1.49
N LYS A 586 9.55 16.06 1.10
CA LYS A 586 10.13 17.16 0.30
C LYS A 586 9.51 17.21 -1.09
N TYR A 587 9.32 16.05 -1.71
CA TYR A 587 8.70 15.95 -3.02
C TYR A 587 7.22 16.37 -2.99
N ALA A 588 6.43 15.86 -2.03
CA ALA A 588 5.05 16.28 -1.81
C ALA A 588 4.93 17.81 -1.66
N ARG A 589 5.74 18.44 -0.80
CA ARG A 589 5.70 19.90 -0.63
C ARG A 589 6.08 20.69 -1.90
N LYS A 590 6.88 20.11 -2.80
CA LYS A 590 7.18 20.74 -4.10
C LYS A 590 5.99 20.63 -5.04
N LEU A 591 5.36 19.45 -5.10
CA LEU A 591 4.14 19.23 -5.88
C LEU A 591 2.98 20.11 -5.39
N GLY A 592 2.80 20.22 -4.07
CA GLY A 592 1.79 21.06 -3.42
C GLY A 592 2.07 22.56 -3.44
N ALA A 593 3.12 23.02 -4.11
CA ALA A 593 3.38 24.46 -4.23
C ALA A 593 2.32 25.13 -5.13
N PRO A 594 1.97 26.41 -4.89
CA PRO A 594 1.06 27.14 -5.77
C PRO A 594 1.62 27.22 -7.19
N VAL A 595 0.82 26.85 -8.20
CA VAL A 595 1.23 26.80 -9.61
C VAL A 595 0.86 28.07 -10.37
N ASN A 596 -0.06 28.89 -9.85
CA ASN A 596 -0.38 30.22 -10.38
C ASN A 596 -0.36 31.31 -9.29
N ALA A 597 -0.38 32.57 -9.73
CA ALA A 597 -0.35 33.73 -8.83
C ALA A 597 -1.65 33.89 -8.02
N ASP A 598 -2.79 33.45 -8.57
CA ASP A 598 -4.09 33.48 -7.91
C ASP A 598 -4.15 32.43 -6.77
N ASP A 599 -3.55 31.26 -6.99
CA ASP A 599 -3.37 30.18 -5.98
C ASP A 599 -2.43 30.57 -4.82
N ALA A 600 -1.63 31.64 -5.01
CA ALA A 600 -0.74 32.15 -3.97
C ALA A 600 -1.39 33.24 -3.10
N ASP A 601 -2.54 33.78 -3.51
CA ASP A 601 -3.33 34.78 -2.74
C ASP A 601 -4.44 34.11 -1.91
N THR A 602 -4.62 32.79 -2.01
CA THR A 602 -5.56 31.96 -1.22
C THR A 602 -4.92 31.42 0.07
N ASP A 603 -4.22 32.25 0.85
CA ASP A 603 -3.82 31.86 2.21
C ASP A 603 -4.83 32.36 3.26
N THR A 604 -5.55 31.39 3.85
CA THR A 604 -6.10 31.37 5.22
C THR A 604 -7.22 32.34 5.60
N VAL A 605 -8.44 31.82 5.68
CA VAL A 605 -9.46 32.37 6.58
C VAL A 605 -9.09 31.95 8.01
N ASP A 606 -8.44 32.86 8.74
CA ASP A 606 -8.20 32.70 10.17
C ASP A 606 -9.55 32.61 10.90
N THR A 607 -9.68 31.73 11.91
CA THR A 607 -10.91 31.38 12.66
C THR A 607 -11.52 32.55 13.46
N LYS A 608 -11.06 33.79 13.24
CA LYS A 608 -11.53 35.02 13.89
C LYS A 608 -12.00 36.12 12.94
N GLY A 609 -12.21 35.84 11.64
CA GLY A 609 -12.96 36.74 10.76
C GLY A 609 -12.38 38.15 10.58
N LYS A 610 -11.05 38.34 10.68
CA LYS A 610 -10.41 39.63 10.40
C LYS A 610 -9.52 39.56 9.17
N LYS A 611 -10.00 40.16 8.07
CA LYS A 611 -9.24 40.43 6.84
C LYS A 611 -7.95 41.22 7.14
N LYS A 612 -6.78 40.61 7.02
CA LYS A 612 -5.51 41.35 6.88
C LYS A 612 -5.42 41.87 5.44
N LYS A 613 -5.48 43.19 5.26
CA LYS A 613 -5.18 43.84 3.98
C LYS A 613 -3.70 43.61 3.61
N GLY A 614 -3.45 42.80 2.59
CA GLY A 614 -2.13 42.60 2.01
C GLY A 614 -1.53 43.90 1.48
N LYS A 615 -0.30 44.21 1.91
CA LYS A 615 0.51 45.30 1.34
C LYS A 615 0.92 44.91 -0.09
N LYS A 616 0.35 45.58 -1.10
CA LYS A 616 0.93 45.66 -2.45
C LYS A 616 2.38 46.16 -2.36
N LYS A 617 3.37 45.29 -2.59
CA LYS A 617 4.74 45.72 -2.93
C LYS A 617 5.25 45.00 -4.18
N LYS A 618 5.50 45.83 -5.20
CA LYS A 618 6.23 45.57 -6.44
C LYS A 618 7.48 44.70 -6.22
N LYS A 619 7.60 43.62 -7.00
CA LYS A 619 8.87 43.08 -7.56
C LYS A 619 8.53 42.08 -8.68
N GLY A 620 8.34 42.62 -9.89
CA GLY A 620 8.10 41.86 -11.12
C GLY A 620 9.36 41.21 -11.68
N LYS A 621 9.15 40.21 -12.55
CA LYS A 621 10.10 39.28 -13.21
C LYS A 621 10.58 38.07 -12.39
N LYS A 622 11.07 38.20 -11.15
CA LYS A 622 11.58 37.02 -10.39
C LYS A 622 10.49 36.06 -9.86
N LYS A 623 9.26 36.54 -9.67
CA LYS A 623 8.14 35.68 -9.25
C LYS A 623 7.49 34.92 -10.41
N LYS A 624 7.52 35.46 -11.64
CA LYS A 624 6.87 34.84 -12.80
C LYS A 624 7.57 33.53 -13.19
N GLY A 625 8.90 33.55 -13.30
CA GLY A 625 9.68 32.34 -13.62
C GLY A 625 9.71 31.27 -12.52
N LYS A 626 9.32 31.60 -11.28
CA LYS A 626 9.21 30.61 -10.21
C LYS A 626 7.96 29.74 -10.43
N PHE A 627 6.79 30.37 -10.59
CA PHE A 627 5.53 29.68 -10.91
C PHE A 627 5.63 28.86 -12.20
N ASP A 628 6.39 29.30 -13.20
CA ASP A 628 6.61 28.53 -14.43
C ASP A 628 7.34 27.19 -14.17
N GLU A 629 8.26 27.13 -13.19
CA GLU A 629 8.96 25.89 -12.81
C GLU A 629 8.05 24.95 -12.01
N GLU A 630 7.29 25.48 -11.03
CA GLU A 630 6.36 24.67 -10.23
C GLU A 630 5.21 24.12 -11.09
N LYS A 631 4.68 24.95 -11.99
CA LYS A 631 3.66 24.53 -12.96
C LYS A 631 4.18 23.40 -13.85
N LYS A 632 5.38 23.55 -14.43
CA LYS A 632 5.97 22.51 -15.26
C LYS A 632 6.18 21.20 -14.49
N MET A 633 6.67 21.28 -13.25
CA MET A 633 6.84 20.10 -12.40
C MET A 633 5.52 19.37 -12.15
N TRP A 634 4.43 20.12 -11.95
CA TRP A 634 3.10 19.55 -11.78
C TRP A 634 2.55 18.93 -13.08
N GLU A 635 2.72 19.61 -14.22
CA GLU A 635 2.36 19.06 -15.54
C GLU A 635 3.12 17.76 -15.83
N ASP A 636 4.44 17.72 -15.57
CA ASP A 636 5.26 16.51 -15.71
C ASP A 636 4.79 15.39 -14.75
N TYR A 637 4.34 15.74 -13.54
CA TYR A 637 3.79 14.77 -12.58
C TYR A 637 2.44 14.21 -13.01
N LEU A 638 1.53 15.04 -13.54
CA LEU A 638 0.25 14.58 -14.09
C LEU A 638 0.45 13.62 -15.25
N LYS A 639 1.37 13.94 -16.15
CA LYS A 639 1.73 13.05 -17.26
C LYS A 639 2.12 11.65 -16.77
N HIS A 640 2.97 11.55 -15.75
CA HIS A 640 3.35 10.26 -15.16
C HIS A 640 2.19 9.61 -14.39
N SER A 641 1.36 10.42 -13.71
CA SER A 641 0.19 9.93 -12.98
C SER A 641 -0.78 9.14 -13.88
N PHE A 642 -0.83 9.51 -15.16
CA PHE A 642 -1.64 8.87 -16.19
C PHE A 642 -0.82 8.03 -17.19
N ALA A 643 0.32 7.48 -16.76
CA ALA A 643 1.16 6.56 -17.55
C ALA A 643 1.51 7.07 -18.96
N SER A 644 1.74 8.38 -19.10
CA SER A 644 2.15 9.03 -20.35
C SER A 644 1.19 8.77 -21.53
N CYS A 645 -0.12 8.68 -21.27
CA CYS A 645 -1.13 8.55 -22.32
C CYS A 645 -1.77 9.88 -22.74
N ASP A 646 -1.25 11.02 -22.27
CA ASP A 646 -1.73 12.39 -22.61
C ASP A 646 -3.14 12.72 -22.08
N TYR A 647 -3.64 11.98 -21.09
CA TYR A 647 -4.99 12.15 -20.54
C TYR A 647 -5.25 13.56 -20.02
N GLU A 648 -4.25 14.17 -19.38
CA GLU A 648 -4.32 15.52 -18.80
C GLU A 648 -4.63 16.62 -19.84
N ASN A 649 -4.44 16.33 -21.13
CA ASN A 649 -4.70 17.26 -22.23
C ASN A 649 -5.99 16.93 -23.02
N MET A 650 -6.73 15.89 -22.64
CA MET A 650 -7.92 15.42 -23.38
C MET A 650 -9.23 16.11 -22.99
N GLY A 651 -9.25 16.92 -21.92
CA GLY A 651 -10.44 17.67 -21.49
C GLY A 651 -11.49 16.83 -20.77
N TYR A 652 -11.10 15.73 -20.13
CA TYR A 652 -11.98 14.87 -19.31
C TYR A 652 -12.06 15.32 -17.84
N GLY A 653 -12.14 16.64 -17.63
CA GLY A 653 -12.20 17.25 -16.30
C GLY A 653 -10.86 17.76 -15.81
#